data_AF-W5M530-F1
#
_entry.id   AF-W5M530-F1
#
_cell.length_a   1.000
_cell.length_b   1.000
_cell.length_c   1.000
_cell.angle_alpha   90.00
_cell.angle_beta   90.00
_cell.angle_gamma   90.00
#
_symmetry.space_group_name_H-M   'P 1'
#
loop_
_entity.id
_entity.type
_entity.pdbx_description
1 polymer ?
#
loop_
_entity_poly.entity_id
_entity_poly.type
_entity_poly.pdbx_seq_one_letter_code
_entity_poly.pdbx_strand_id
1 'polypeptide(L)'
;MFFFFLPFILHSLKTVATSDTLDVCSSCHINATCDPRKDGTGGKMCNCLWGFMGNGRTQCIDKDECQIGTHKICGEHTVCHNTYGSFYCTCQHGYSPTNNMPVFIPNDGTFCQDIDECQVEGICKDGGLCWNVPGSFSCNCSEGYKIRNGTEPFHPAKDGAFCEEIDCGEPPVLPHAIQLWNGSTRLGSVVYYECDEGFYNAGERNFSVCDLNGYWNHTSIVCKEIDCSEPPVVPNTTRLWHGNSGLGSEVYYNCTEGFHSVGGRGVSVCTANGYWTHVSLLCKGIQIDCGQPPVLPHTVIEGNSSTGLGSTVYYNCKEGFHSMGGRNVSVCTVNGLWENASIVCKDCSHSLYSGQKLSEIDCGDPPILPHTTIQWDTDRGPGSAVYYSCTEGFYKAEGLNISTCTLTVRNFAGLKNSWYLPYTFLTCSHRMGFLLTLVLFICNSKTSWQTRKPDVFPLSFHNITFKINCEHDVLETLELLFYYMTEKKPAISRILIFKEKCLQWQAERNGQEKEIYKVHYIGLRDYQKQFVDKKTKHFTSAKTSAEICLNLLPGTNYTINITALSAGFSSTVNLTTSIGDPPIPKLTYKDVEGPLPTLQLHKTANSNDPISFYQVFVLPLEGFSMFDCSSPSAPHFYSQDKPWGAYVAAQIHAKDIGSELVFTVGDRRYYGEYYNAPLKEGTSYYIILKIVTQWGRARKQSCVFWAKTRELSHTIQHVTIVAGGSVGLIAFVVFLGFSISWYFKKK
;
A
#
# COMPACT_ATOMS: atom_id res chain seq x y z
N MET A 1 64.07 24.06 103.76
CA MET A 1 64.97 22.90 103.95
C MET A 1 66.13 23.09 102.96
N PHE A 2 67.35 23.34 103.46
CA PHE A 2 68.60 23.65 102.71
C PHE A 2 68.54 24.93 101.81
N PHE A 3 69.38 25.98 101.88
CA PHE A 3 70.85 26.18 102.12
C PHE A 3 71.74 25.52 101.04
N PHE A 4 72.82 26.08 100.46
CA PHE A 4 73.60 27.37 100.50
C PHE A 4 74.11 27.65 99.03
N PHE A 5 74.84 28.68 98.56
CA PHE A 5 75.51 29.96 98.99
C PHE A 5 75.10 31.06 97.94
N LEU A 6 75.27 32.39 98.01
CA LEU A 6 76.29 33.38 98.46
C LEU A 6 77.56 33.49 97.56
N PRO A 7 78.18 34.68 97.38
CA PRO A 7 77.61 36.00 97.03
C PRO A 7 78.52 36.81 96.04
N PHE A 8 78.27 38.12 95.82
CA PHE A 8 79.27 39.19 96.08
C PHE A 8 78.71 40.64 95.99
N ILE A 9 78.70 41.32 97.15
CA ILE A 9 78.87 42.77 97.47
C ILE A 9 78.14 43.89 96.66
N LEU A 10 77.60 44.84 97.42
CA LEU A 10 76.97 46.11 97.03
C LEU A 10 77.96 47.14 96.45
N HIS A 11 77.47 48.05 95.58
CA HIS A 11 77.33 49.47 95.97
C HIS A 11 76.32 50.25 95.13
N SER A 12 75.78 51.33 95.71
CA SER A 12 74.78 52.23 95.12
C SER A 12 75.42 53.30 94.24
N LEU A 13 74.83 53.59 93.07
CA LEU A 13 75.00 54.89 92.41
C LEU A 13 73.83 55.24 91.46
N LYS A 14 73.06 56.25 91.90
CA LYS A 14 72.22 57.20 91.15
C LYS A 14 71.44 56.73 89.91
N THR A 15 70.11 56.90 89.99
CA THR A 15 69.21 57.09 88.85
C THR A 15 69.69 58.21 87.92
N VAL A 16 69.78 57.93 86.62
CA VAL A 16 69.75 58.93 85.55
C VAL A 16 68.55 58.62 84.67
N ALA A 17 67.63 59.57 84.54
CA ALA A 17 66.45 59.42 83.71
C ALA A 17 66.79 59.76 82.25
N THR A 18 67.17 58.76 81.46
CA THR A 18 67.17 58.87 80.00
C THR A 18 65.73 58.75 79.51
N SER A 19 65.15 59.87 79.08
CA SER A 19 63.88 59.89 78.34
C SER A 19 64.12 59.32 76.95
N ASP A 20 64.19 58.00 76.85
CA ASP A 20 64.33 57.30 75.58
C ASP A 20 63.04 57.46 74.77
N THR A 21 63.06 58.37 73.79
CA THR A 21 61.91 58.70 72.96
C THR A 21 61.70 57.61 71.93
N LEU A 22 61.11 56.50 72.37
CA LEU A 22 60.77 55.31 71.59
C LEU A 22 60.19 55.69 70.21
N ASP A 23 61.01 55.65 69.16
CA ASP A 23 60.58 56.08 67.82
C ASP A 23 59.47 55.15 67.34
N VAL A 24 58.25 55.67 67.29
CA VAL A 24 57.04 54.91 66.98
C VAL A 24 57.20 54.17 65.65
N CYS A 25 57.92 54.76 64.68
CA CYS A 25 58.18 54.16 63.37
C CYS A 25 58.97 52.85 63.42
N SER A 26 59.92 52.71 64.36
CA SER A 26 60.69 51.48 64.53
C SER A 26 59.83 50.27 64.95
N SER A 27 58.58 50.53 65.33
CA SER A 27 57.63 49.54 65.88
C SER A 27 56.32 49.44 65.08
N CYS A 28 56.28 49.93 63.84
CA CYS A 28 55.12 49.74 62.96
C CYS A 28 55.03 48.30 62.44
N HIS A 29 53.82 47.87 62.09
CA HIS A 29 53.57 46.59 61.44
C HIS A 29 54.20 46.58 60.03
N ILE A 30 54.59 45.42 59.51
CA ILE A 30 55.27 45.30 58.20
C ILE A 30 54.45 45.90 57.04
N ASN A 31 53.12 45.83 57.13
CA ASN A 31 52.19 46.46 56.18
C ASN A 31 51.66 47.81 56.67
N ALA A 32 52.52 48.69 57.21
CA ALA A 32 52.13 50.01 57.71
C ALA A 32 53.15 51.12 57.39
N THR A 33 52.66 52.32 57.08
CA THR A 33 53.44 53.55 56.95
C THR A 33 53.52 54.28 58.28
N CYS A 34 54.63 54.99 58.53
CA CYS A 34 54.77 55.84 59.72
C CYS A 34 54.59 57.32 59.34
N ASP A 35 53.36 57.80 59.42
CA ASP A 35 52.98 59.14 58.95
C ASP A 35 52.96 60.17 60.09
N PRO A 36 53.17 61.47 59.81
CA PRO A 36 52.89 62.53 60.76
C PRO A 36 51.41 62.56 61.15
N ARG A 37 51.12 62.79 62.43
CA ARG A 37 49.74 62.97 62.89
C ARG A 37 49.14 64.25 62.32
N LYS A 38 47.93 64.14 61.78
CA LYS A 38 47.15 65.27 61.22
C LYS A 38 46.44 66.11 62.30
N ASP A 39 46.61 65.76 63.58
CA ASP A 39 46.02 66.44 64.74
C ASP A 39 46.83 67.67 65.23
N GLY A 40 47.99 67.95 64.61
CA GLY A 40 48.86 69.06 64.97
C GLY A 40 49.67 68.85 66.27
N THR A 41 49.57 67.69 66.92
CA THR A 41 50.20 67.42 68.23
C THR A 41 51.71 67.19 68.20
N GLY A 42 52.33 67.16 67.01
CA GLY A 42 53.78 67.00 66.87
C GLY A 42 54.27 65.57 67.14
N GLY A 43 53.64 64.57 66.52
CA GLY A 43 54.05 63.17 66.62
C GLY A 43 53.86 62.39 65.32
N LYS A 44 54.39 61.16 65.30
CA LYS A 44 54.18 60.20 64.20
C LYS A 44 53.22 59.08 64.65
N MET A 45 52.58 58.40 63.71
CA MET A 45 51.71 57.25 63.97
C MET A 45 51.81 56.21 62.85
N CYS A 46 51.66 54.94 63.18
CA CYS A 46 51.59 53.87 62.20
C CYS A 46 50.18 53.79 61.61
N ASN A 47 50.03 53.90 60.30
CA ASN A 47 48.79 53.63 59.57
C ASN A 47 48.98 52.36 58.73
N CYS A 48 47.98 51.50 58.65
CA CYS A 48 48.05 50.37 57.71
C CYS A 48 48.12 50.88 56.26
N LEU A 49 48.84 50.15 55.41
CA LEU A 49 48.87 50.39 53.97
C LEU A 49 47.46 50.30 53.36
N TRP A 50 47.26 50.92 52.20
CA TRP A 50 46.07 50.68 51.38
C TRP A 50 45.91 49.17 51.11
N GLY A 51 44.67 48.68 51.13
CA GLY A 51 44.36 47.25 51.11
C GLY A 51 44.43 46.56 52.49
N PHE A 52 44.73 47.27 53.58
CA PHE A 52 44.80 46.70 54.93
C PHE A 52 44.01 47.51 55.97
N MET A 53 43.54 46.82 57.02
CA MET A 53 42.82 47.42 58.15
C MET A 53 43.36 46.92 59.50
N GLY A 54 43.39 47.79 60.51
CA GLY A 54 43.87 47.46 61.85
C GLY A 54 44.44 48.66 62.59
N ASN A 55 45.40 48.42 63.50
CA ASN A 55 45.98 49.41 64.40
C ASN A 55 47.33 49.97 63.96
N GLY A 56 47.83 49.59 62.78
CA GLY A 56 49.11 50.03 62.22
C GLY A 56 50.37 49.48 62.91
N ARG A 57 50.28 49.02 64.16
CA ARG A 57 51.44 48.74 65.02
C ARG A 57 51.68 47.26 65.27
N THR A 58 50.64 46.50 65.59
CA THR A 58 50.71 45.05 65.85
C THR A 58 49.81 44.24 64.92
N GLN A 59 48.90 44.91 64.21
CA GLN A 59 47.87 44.28 63.41
C GLN A 59 47.51 45.18 62.24
N CYS A 60 47.88 44.76 61.02
CA CYS A 60 47.21 45.16 59.79
C CYS A 60 46.80 43.88 59.08
N ILE A 61 45.51 43.56 59.13
CA ILE A 61 44.92 42.43 58.43
C ILE A 61 44.48 42.90 57.05
N ASP A 62 44.58 42.00 56.09
CA ASP A 62 44.07 42.16 54.73
C ASP A 62 42.60 42.65 54.74
N LYS A 63 42.30 43.70 53.99
CA LYS A 63 40.95 44.24 53.88
C LYS A 63 40.26 43.57 52.69
N ASP A 64 39.48 42.52 52.96
CA ASP A 64 38.67 41.87 51.93
C ASP A 64 37.62 42.83 51.35
N GLU A 65 37.95 43.47 50.22
CA GLU A 65 37.04 44.36 49.50
C GLU A 65 35.81 43.62 48.97
N CYS A 66 35.91 42.33 48.65
CA CYS A 66 34.81 41.56 48.08
C CYS A 66 33.67 41.36 49.09
N GLN A 67 33.94 41.37 50.40
CA GLN A 67 32.92 41.36 51.46
C GLN A 67 32.01 42.61 51.48
N ILE A 68 32.39 43.71 50.82
CA ILE A 68 31.53 44.90 50.64
C ILE A 68 30.40 44.63 49.63
N GLY A 69 30.57 43.61 48.79
CA GLY A 69 29.61 43.11 47.81
C GLY A 69 30.08 43.35 46.38
N THR A 70 30.33 42.26 45.63
CA THR A 70 30.89 42.22 44.26
C THR A 70 30.33 43.31 43.34
N HIS A 71 29.00 43.45 43.24
CA HIS A 71 28.36 44.42 42.34
C HIS A 71 28.66 45.90 42.67
N LYS A 72 28.98 46.23 43.93
CA LYS A 72 29.30 47.60 44.37
C LYS A 72 30.77 47.97 44.14
N ILE A 73 31.63 46.97 44.06
CA ILE A 73 33.07 47.12 43.92
C ILE A 73 33.47 46.94 42.46
N CYS A 74 33.12 45.80 41.85
CA CYS A 74 33.48 45.44 40.49
C CYS A 74 32.46 45.82 39.40
N GLY A 75 31.21 46.14 39.77
CA GLY A 75 30.11 46.37 38.83
C GLY A 75 29.31 45.10 38.50
N GLU A 76 28.30 45.21 37.63
CA GLU A 76 27.45 44.09 37.24
C GLU A 76 28.19 43.09 36.32
N HIS A 77 27.70 41.84 36.30
CA HIS A 77 28.28 40.72 35.53
C HIS A 77 29.76 40.42 35.82
N THR A 78 30.23 40.70 37.05
CA THR A 78 31.60 40.46 37.51
C THR A 78 31.73 39.39 38.59
N VAL A 79 32.97 38.95 38.82
CA VAL A 79 33.43 38.19 39.99
C VAL A 79 34.58 38.97 40.63
N CYS A 80 34.53 39.15 41.96
CA CYS A 80 35.56 39.81 42.74
C CYS A 80 36.48 38.75 43.37
N HIS A 81 37.79 38.95 43.25
CA HIS A 81 38.82 38.08 43.81
C HIS A 81 39.70 38.90 44.74
N ASN A 82 39.65 38.59 46.04
CA ASN A 82 40.48 39.25 47.04
C ASN A 82 41.92 38.71 47.01
N THR A 83 42.91 39.58 47.23
CA THR A 83 44.34 39.23 47.28
C THR A 83 45.04 39.98 48.41
N TYR A 84 46.22 39.55 48.82
CA TYR A 84 46.90 40.16 49.98
C TYR A 84 47.33 41.62 49.69
N GLY A 85 46.56 42.57 50.20
CA GLY A 85 46.74 44.02 50.04
C GLY A 85 46.10 44.64 48.80
N SER A 86 45.24 43.92 48.07
CA SER A 86 44.56 44.42 46.87
C SER A 86 43.42 43.48 46.46
N PHE A 87 42.63 43.84 45.46
CA PHE A 87 41.65 42.95 44.86
C PHE A 87 41.63 43.12 43.34
N TYR A 88 41.04 42.16 42.63
CA TYR A 88 40.82 42.27 41.19
C TYR A 88 39.46 41.72 40.77
N CYS A 89 39.00 42.19 39.61
CA CYS A 89 37.71 41.83 39.02
C CYS A 89 37.93 41.02 37.74
N THR A 90 37.08 40.02 37.50
CA THR A 90 36.96 39.32 36.22
C THR A 90 35.50 39.35 35.77
N CYS A 91 35.24 39.25 34.47
CA CYS A 91 33.86 39.06 34.00
C CYS A 91 33.35 37.65 34.33
N GLN A 92 32.02 37.52 34.40
CA GLN A 92 31.33 36.23 34.45
C GLN A 92 31.38 35.55 33.07
N HIS A 93 31.15 34.24 33.01
CA HIS A 93 31.03 33.53 31.73
C HIS A 93 29.89 34.14 30.88
N GLY A 94 30.13 34.27 29.57
CA GLY A 94 29.24 34.98 28.64
C GLY A 94 29.51 36.49 28.54
N TYR A 95 30.44 37.05 29.34
CA TYR A 95 30.77 38.48 29.32
C TYR A 95 32.25 38.73 29.07
N SER A 96 32.55 39.80 28.33
CA SER A 96 33.90 40.28 28.02
C SER A 96 34.15 41.67 28.63
N PRO A 97 35.37 41.98 29.11
CA PRO A 97 35.68 43.29 29.65
C PRO A 97 35.97 44.29 28.52
N THR A 98 35.44 45.50 28.60
CA THR A 98 35.54 46.52 27.53
C THR A 98 36.95 46.96 27.18
N ASN A 99 37.93 46.72 28.04
CA ASN A 99 39.36 46.96 27.78
C ASN A 99 40.10 45.74 27.19
N ASN A 100 39.41 44.62 26.96
CA ASN A 100 39.93 43.31 26.53
C ASN A 100 40.97 42.65 27.47
N MET A 101 41.15 43.15 28.71
CA MET A 101 42.03 42.55 29.71
C MET A 101 41.26 41.57 30.59
N PRO A 102 41.68 40.28 30.71
CA PRO A 102 40.92 39.25 31.43
C PRO A 102 40.78 39.51 32.94
N VAL A 103 41.57 40.44 33.47
CA VAL A 103 41.57 40.92 34.86
C VAL A 103 41.64 42.44 34.82
N PHE A 104 40.82 43.13 35.63
CA PHE A 104 40.84 44.59 35.76
C PHE A 104 40.62 45.07 37.20
N ILE A 105 40.97 46.33 37.46
CA ILE A 105 40.67 47.05 38.70
C ILE A 105 39.54 48.05 38.37
N PRO A 106 38.46 48.15 39.17
CA PRO A 106 37.24 48.84 38.76
C PRO A 106 37.37 50.37 38.70
N ASN A 107 38.43 50.92 39.29
CA ASN A 107 38.75 52.35 39.21
C ASN A 107 39.09 52.82 37.77
N ASP A 108 39.42 51.89 36.87
CA ASP A 108 39.83 52.18 35.49
C ASP A 108 38.63 52.36 34.52
N GLY A 109 37.40 52.40 35.03
CA GLY A 109 36.18 52.57 34.22
C GLY A 109 35.84 51.39 33.29
N THR A 110 36.54 50.27 33.44
CA THR A 110 36.27 49.03 32.71
C THR A 110 35.01 48.36 33.26
N PHE A 111 34.16 47.85 32.37
CA PHE A 111 32.96 47.10 32.72
C PHE A 111 32.84 45.86 31.82
N CYS A 112 31.98 44.92 32.23
CA CYS A 112 31.72 43.71 31.48
C CYS A 112 30.54 43.93 30.52
N GLN A 113 30.81 43.81 29.22
CA GLN A 113 29.81 43.79 28.16
C GLN A 113 29.48 42.35 27.78
N ASP A 114 28.29 42.13 27.26
CA ASP A 114 27.83 40.84 26.75
C ASP A 114 28.71 40.34 25.58
N ILE A 115 28.92 39.03 25.45
CA ILE A 115 29.58 38.44 24.28
C ILE A 115 28.49 37.98 23.32
N ASP A 116 28.32 38.70 22.21
CA ASP A 116 27.43 38.27 21.14
C ASP A 116 28.03 37.06 20.39
N GLU A 117 27.76 35.87 20.90
CA GLU A 117 28.24 34.60 20.36
C GLU A 117 27.59 34.28 19.01
N CYS A 118 26.51 34.97 18.63
CA CYS A 118 25.89 34.85 17.31
C CYS A 118 26.67 35.56 16.18
N GLN A 119 27.69 36.37 16.52
CA GLN A 119 28.68 36.84 15.54
C GLN A 119 29.64 35.73 15.06
N VAL A 120 29.59 34.52 15.66
CA VAL A 120 30.40 33.36 15.26
C VAL A 120 29.63 32.52 14.24
N GLU A 121 30.10 32.48 12.99
CA GLU A 121 29.49 31.68 11.94
C GLU A 121 29.37 30.18 12.32
N GLY A 122 28.21 29.60 12.02
CA GLY A 122 27.96 28.16 12.20
C GLY A 122 27.69 27.69 13.64
N ILE A 123 27.65 28.58 14.63
CA ILE A 123 27.54 28.20 16.06
C ILE A 123 26.31 27.32 16.38
N CYS A 124 25.16 27.57 15.75
CA CYS A 124 23.93 26.77 15.89
C CYS A 124 23.86 25.50 15.04
N LYS A 125 24.83 25.27 14.14
CA LYS A 125 24.91 24.13 13.21
C LYS A 125 23.72 24.05 12.23
N ASP A 126 23.58 22.91 11.54
CA ASP A 126 22.76 22.71 10.33
C ASP A 126 21.31 23.23 10.45
N GLY A 127 21.03 24.38 9.82
CA GLY A 127 19.68 24.95 9.79
C GLY A 127 19.20 25.63 11.08
N GLY A 128 20.08 25.88 12.05
CA GLY A 128 19.73 26.63 13.27
C GLY A 128 19.93 28.14 13.16
N LEU A 129 19.00 28.96 13.68
CA LEU A 129 19.13 30.41 13.80
C LEU A 129 19.55 30.78 15.24
N CYS A 130 20.45 31.76 15.36
CA CYS A 130 21.03 32.19 16.64
C CYS A 130 20.37 33.46 17.18
N TRP A 131 20.09 33.47 18.49
CA TRP A 131 19.53 34.60 19.22
C TRP A 131 20.37 34.88 20.47
N ASN A 132 21.09 35.99 20.47
CA ASN A 132 21.93 36.40 21.61
C ASN A 132 21.06 36.82 22.81
N VAL A 133 21.46 36.43 24.02
CA VAL A 133 20.78 36.76 25.28
C VAL A 133 21.82 37.11 26.36
N PRO A 134 21.53 37.95 27.37
CA PRO A 134 22.57 38.39 28.32
C PRO A 134 23.30 37.23 29.02
N GLY A 135 24.58 37.02 28.64
CA GLY A 135 25.48 35.97 29.13
C GLY A 135 25.42 34.63 28.39
N SER A 136 24.75 34.52 27.24
CA SER A 136 24.63 33.27 26.44
C SER A 136 23.96 33.47 25.07
N PHE A 137 24.01 32.47 24.20
CA PHE A 137 23.23 32.43 22.95
C PHE A 137 22.21 31.29 22.95
N SER A 138 21.03 31.51 22.35
CA SER A 138 20.00 30.50 22.22
C SER A 138 19.69 30.23 20.74
N CYS A 139 19.62 28.95 20.36
CA CYS A 139 19.33 28.52 19.00
C CYS A 139 17.86 28.07 18.86
N ASN A 140 17.24 28.32 17.71
CA ASN A 140 16.04 27.61 17.25
C ASN A 140 16.32 26.95 15.89
N CYS A 141 15.45 26.05 15.45
CA CYS A 141 15.51 25.51 14.10
C CYS A 141 14.74 26.41 13.10
N SER A 142 15.31 26.59 11.91
CA SER A 142 14.62 27.25 10.80
C SER A 142 13.51 26.38 10.20
N GLU A 143 12.57 27.01 9.49
CA GLU A 143 11.47 26.29 8.84
C GLU A 143 12.01 25.21 7.88
N GLY A 144 11.51 23.98 8.03
CA GLY A 144 12.08 22.79 7.37
C GLY A 144 12.96 21.92 8.26
N TYR A 145 13.30 22.36 9.47
CA TYR A 145 14.10 21.61 10.45
C TYR A 145 13.34 21.41 11.77
N LYS A 146 13.63 20.29 12.45
CA LYS A 146 13.12 19.93 13.78
C LYS A 146 14.28 19.74 14.75
N ILE A 147 14.10 20.10 16.02
CA ILE A 147 15.11 19.84 17.04
C ILE A 147 15.25 18.34 17.35
N ARG A 148 16.49 17.89 17.46
CA ARG A 148 16.88 16.54 17.88
C ARG A 148 17.70 16.61 19.17
N ASN A 149 17.40 15.68 20.09
CA ASN A 149 18.03 15.54 21.41
C ASN A 149 17.85 16.73 22.38
N GLY A 150 16.88 17.63 22.18
CA GLY A 150 16.58 18.72 23.12
C GLY A 150 15.19 19.32 22.94
N THR A 151 14.97 20.49 23.56
CA THR A 151 13.77 21.34 23.41
C THR A 151 14.19 22.76 23.04
N GLU A 152 13.40 23.47 22.23
CA GLU A 152 13.73 24.84 21.84
C GLU A 152 13.35 25.89 22.91
N PRO A 153 14.11 27.00 22.99
CA PRO A 153 15.38 27.26 22.32
C PRO A 153 16.55 26.56 23.06
N PHE A 154 17.61 26.19 22.33
CA PHE A 154 18.66 25.28 22.81
C PHE A 154 20.09 25.84 22.70
N HIS A 155 21.01 25.30 23.50
CA HIS A 155 22.46 25.51 23.43
C HIS A 155 23.17 24.27 22.85
N PRO A 156 23.73 24.34 21.62
CA PRO A 156 24.46 23.23 20.98
C PRO A 156 25.63 22.64 21.79
N ALA A 157 26.20 23.43 22.70
CA ALA A 157 27.34 23.03 23.54
C ALA A 157 26.96 22.55 24.96
N LYS A 158 25.76 22.88 25.46
CA LYS A 158 25.27 22.46 26.79
C LYS A 158 24.31 21.27 26.68
N ASP A 159 23.38 21.33 25.73
CA ASP A 159 22.27 20.39 25.64
C ASP A 159 22.57 19.21 24.70
N GLY A 160 23.60 19.32 23.86
CA GLY A 160 23.92 18.35 22.81
C GLY A 160 22.87 18.28 21.68
N ALA A 161 21.92 19.21 21.68
CA ALA A 161 20.85 19.32 20.70
C ALA A 161 21.32 19.96 19.39
N PHE A 162 20.64 19.61 18.30
CA PHE A 162 20.89 20.10 16.96
C PHE A 162 19.63 20.00 16.10
N CYS A 163 19.61 20.70 14.97
CA CYS A 163 18.50 20.69 14.03
C CYS A 163 18.66 19.58 12.96
N GLU A 164 17.56 18.95 12.58
CA GLU A 164 17.49 17.84 11.61
C GLU A 164 16.42 18.14 10.55
N GLU A 165 16.67 17.87 9.26
CA GLU A 165 15.68 18.12 8.20
C GLU A 165 14.36 17.35 8.46
N ILE A 166 13.22 17.99 8.24
CA ILE A 166 11.90 17.39 8.44
C ILE A 166 11.60 16.40 7.30
N ASP A 167 11.99 15.15 7.54
CA ASP A 167 11.51 13.96 6.84
C ASP A 167 10.32 13.33 7.61
N CYS A 168 9.20 13.10 6.91
CA CYS A 168 7.98 12.44 7.42
C CYS A 168 7.96 10.92 7.19
N GLY A 169 8.95 10.33 6.51
CA GLY A 169 8.97 8.90 6.15
C GLY A 169 7.87 8.51 5.15
N GLU A 170 7.58 7.21 5.01
CA GLU A 170 6.53 6.77 4.08
C GLU A 170 5.11 7.16 4.53
N PRO A 171 4.26 7.66 3.61
CA PRO A 171 2.87 8.00 3.92
C PRO A 171 2.03 6.77 4.25
N PRO A 172 0.94 6.94 5.03
CA PRO A 172 0.07 5.84 5.42
C PRO A 172 -0.54 5.15 4.20
N VAL A 173 -0.43 3.82 4.17
CA VAL A 173 -1.12 2.96 3.19
C VAL A 173 -2.55 2.75 3.68
N LEU A 174 -3.53 2.96 2.80
CA LEU A 174 -4.94 2.93 3.14
C LEU A 174 -5.63 1.77 2.42
N PRO A 175 -6.62 1.10 3.05
CA PRO A 175 -7.30 -0.04 2.45
C PRO A 175 -8.07 0.38 1.21
N HIS A 176 -7.98 -0.43 0.15
CA HIS A 176 -8.63 -0.19 -1.15
C HIS A 176 -8.26 1.16 -1.81
N ALA A 177 -7.05 1.67 -1.56
CA ALA A 177 -6.55 2.91 -2.17
C ALA A 177 -5.08 2.79 -2.60
N ILE A 178 -4.74 3.38 -3.76
CA ILE A 178 -3.37 3.52 -4.26
C ILE A 178 -2.80 4.91 -3.91
N GLN A 179 -1.51 4.95 -3.59
CA GLN A 179 -0.76 6.19 -3.36
C GLN A 179 -0.22 6.75 -4.68
N LEU A 180 -0.40 8.06 -4.90
CA LEU A 180 0.04 8.82 -6.07
C LEU A 180 0.91 10.00 -5.63
N TRP A 181 2.22 9.90 -5.85
CA TRP A 181 3.22 10.90 -5.44
C TRP A 181 4.55 10.75 -6.19
N ASN A 182 5.43 11.73 -6.00
CA ASN A 182 6.79 11.73 -6.55
C ASN A 182 7.81 10.89 -5.73
N GLY A 183 7.46 10.51 -4.49
CA GLY A 183 8.36 9.84 -3.54
C GLY A 183 9.21 10.79 -2.68
N SER A 184 8.87 12.08 -2.62
CA SER A 184 9.46 13.02 -1.66
C SER A 184 8.74 12.95 -0.31
N THR A 185 9.51 12.89 0.77
CA THR A 185 9.03 12.79 2.16
C THR A 185 9.33 14.03 3.01
N ARG A 186 9.94 15.05 2.41
CA ARG A 186 10.30 16.34 3.04
C ARG A 186 9.08 17.18 3.38
N LEU A 187 9.22 18.14 4.32
CA LEU A 187 8.19 19.14 4.65
C LEU A 187 7.45 19.67 3.42
N GLY A 188 6.12 19.73 3.49
CA GLY A 188 5.26 20.24 2.41
C GLY A 188 5.09 19.27 1.22
N SER A 189 5.75 18.11 1.21
CA SER A 189 5.49 17.07 0.20
C SER A 189 4.05 16.57 0.30
N VAL A 190 3.41 16.32 -0.84
CA VAL A 190 2.00 15.91 -0.93
C VAL A 190 1.91 14.51 -1.54
N VAL A 191 1.08 13.66 -0.94
CA VAL A 191 0.64 12.38 -1.50
C VAL A 191 -0.86 12.43 -1.76
N TYR A 192 -1.26 12.07 -2.97
CA TYR A 192 -2.66 11.89 -3.33
C TYR A 192 -3.03 10.40 -3.21
N TYR A 193 -4.31 10.15 -3.02
CA TYR A 193 -4.91 8.83 -2.95
C TYR A 193 -6.03 8.72 -3.98
N GLU A 194 -6.07 7.59 -4.66
CA GLU A 194 -7.12 7.19 -5.59
C GLU A 194 -7.60 5.80 -5.15
N CYS A 195 -8.90 5.51 -5.29
CA CYS A 195 -9.41 4.20 -4.86
C CYS A 195 -9.01 3.09 -5.85
N ASP A 196 -8.95 1.85 -5.34
CA ASP A 196 -8.83 0.66 -6.18
C ASP A 196 -9.99 0.58 -7.18
N GLU A 197 -9.75 -0.04 -8.35
CA GLU A 197 -10.80 -0.32 -9.32
C GLU A 197 -11.94 -1.16 -8.67
N GLY A 198 -13.18 -0.73 -8.87
CA GLY A 198 -14.35 -1.26 -8.15
C GLY A 198 -14.71 -0.49 -6.88
N PHE A 199 -13.93 0.51 -6.46
CA PHE A 199 -14.20 1.33 -5.28
C PHE A 199 -14.33 2.83 -5.63
N TYR A 200 -15.20 3.55 -4.91
CA TYR A 200 -15.38 4.99 -5.03
C TYR A 200 -14.98 5.72 -3.73
N ASN A 201 -14.49 6.94 -3.86
CA ASN A 201 -14.17 7.78 -2.71
C ASN A 201 -15.46 8.37 -2.10
N ALA A 202 -15.78 7.98 -0.86
CA ALA A 202 -16.87 8.52 -0.05
C ALA A 202 -16.41 9.57 0.99
N GLY A 203 -15.17 10.06 0.88
CA GLY A 203 -14.52 10.99 1.82
C GLY A 203 -14.14 12.34 1.21
N GLU A 204 -13.98 13.36 2.05
CA GLU A 204 -13.85 14.77 1.61
C GLU A 204 -12.49 15.13 1.01
N ARG A 205 -11.39 14.60 1.58
CA ARG A 205 -10.01 14.90 1.17
C ARG A 205 -9.28 13.60 0.84
N ASN A 206 -8.76 13.53 -0.39
CA ASN A 206 -8.02 12.40 -0.91
C ASN A 206 -6.50 12.65 -0.96
N PHE A 207 -5.97 13.50 -0.08
CA PHE A 207 -4.54 13.78 -0.03
C PHE A 207 -4.05 13.98 1.40
N SER A 208 -2.76 13.72 1.61
CA SER A 208 -2.03 14.01 2.83
C SER A 208 -0.78 14.85 2.52
N VAL A 209 -0.33 15.62 3.50
CA VAL A 209 0.79 16.55 3.39
C VAL A 209 1.73 16.34 4.57
N CYS A 210 3.03 16.25 4.30
CA CYS A 210 4.07 16.20 5.33
C CYS A 210 4.11 17.53 6.11
N ASP A 211 3.92 17.46 7.43
CA ASP A 211 3.73 18.60 8.32
C ASP A 211 5.00 19.02 9.08
N LEU A 212 4.92 20.13 9.82
CA LEU A 212 6.01 20.68 10.63
C LEU A 212 6.44 19.76 11.80
N ASN A 213 5.62 18.78 12.18
CA ASN A 213 5.94 17.81 13.23
C ASN A 213 6.72 16.60 12.69
N GLY A 214 6.84 16.46 11.36
CA GLY A 214 7.40 15.27 10.72
C GLY A 214 6.39 14.12 10.60
N TYR A 215 5.10 14.43 10.46
CA TYR A 215 4.03 13.46 10.23
C TYR A 215 3.21 13.78 8.97
N TRP A 216 2.62 12.73 8.41
CA TRP A 216 1.65 12.86 7.31
C TRP A 216 0.27 13.24 7.87
N ASN A 217 -0.23 14.43 7.48
CA ASN A 217 -1.53 14.95 7.93
C ASN A 217 -2.68 13.97 7.70
N HIS A 218 -3.64 13.93 8.63
CA HIS A 218 -4.78 13.01 8.53
C HIS A 218 -5.64 13.30 7.29
N THR A 219 -5.73 12.33 6.38
CA THR A 219 -6.58 12.35 5.18
C THR A 219 -7.95 11.71 5.46
N SER A 220 -9.00 12.10 4.76
CA SER A 220 -10.38 11.64 5.03
C SER A 220 -10.99 10.75 3.94
N ILE A 221 -10.19 10.30 2.97
CA ILE A 221 -10.59 9.32 1.96
C ILE A 221 -11.11 8.03 2.60
N VAL A 222 -12.28 7.59 2.13
CA VAL A 222 -12.87 6.29 2.49
C VAL A 222 -13.31 5.62 1.20
N CYS A 223 -12.55 4.63 0.75
CA CYS A 223 -12.89 3.86 -0.45
C CYS A 223 -13.96 2.82 -0.11
N LYS A 224 -15.14 2.96 -0.71
CA LYS A 224 -16.28 2.03 -0.59
C LYS A 224 -16.50 1.30 -1.90
N GLU A 225 -16.91 0.04 -1.83
CA GLU A 225 -17.20 -0.78 -3.01
C GLU A 225 -18.36 -0.18 -3.81
N ILE A 226 -18.27 -0.24 -5.14
CA ILE A 226 -19.31 0.23 -6.07
C ILE A 226 -20.33 -0.90 -6.26
N ASP A 227 -21.45 -0.79 -5.56
CA ASP A 227 -22.65 -1.61 -5.73
C ASP A 227 -23.75 -0.78 -6.39
N CYS A 228 -24.25 -1.23 -7.55
CA CYS A 228 -25.36 -0.58 -8.25
C CYS A 228 -26.75 -0.93 -7.70
N SER A 229 -26.84 -1.74 -6.64
CA SER A 229 -28.08 -2.27 -6.04
C SER A 229 -28.96 -3.05 -7.03
N GLU A 230 -30.26 -3.22 -6.76
CA GLU A 230 -31.13 -4.08 -7.56
C GLU A 230 -31.35 -3.53 -8.99
N PRO A 231 -31.26 -4.36 -10.06
CA PRO A 231 -31.39 -3.87 -11.43
C PRO A 231 -32.81 -3.40 -11.80
N PRO A 232 -32.94 -2.34 -12.64
CA PRO A 232 -34.20 -1.69 -12.94
C PRO A 232 -35.22 -2.59 -13.64
N VAL A 233 -36.48 -2.52 -13.22
CA VAL A 233 -37.57 -3.33 -13.81
C VAL A 233 -38.06 -2.69 -15.11
N VAL A 234 -38.01 -3.45 -16.22
CA VAL A 234 -38.44 -2.99 -17.55
C VAL A 234 -39.79 -3.64 -17.92
N PRO A 235 -40.83 -2.89 -18.32
CA PRO A 235 -42.16 -3.45 -18.63
C PRO A 235 -42.13 -4.50 -19.74
N ASN A 236 -42.97 -5.53 -19.60
CA ASN A 236 -43.11 -6.65 -20.54
C ASN A 236 -41.78 -7.39 -20.83
N THR A 237 -40.89 -7.46 -19.82
CA THR A 237 -39.63 -8.24 -19.90
C THR A 237 -39.44 -9.18 -18.71
N THR A 238 -38.71 -10.27 -18.94
CA THR A 238 -38.13 -11.11 -17.89
C THR A 238 -36.70 -10.66 -17.62
N ARG A 239 -36.38 -10.39 -16.34
CA ARG A 239 -35.05 -10.00 -15.89
C ARG A 239 -34.21 -11.25 -15.57
N LEU A 240 -33.12 -11.44 -16.31
CA LEU A 240 -32.13 -12.50 -16.12
C LEU A 240 -30.93 -11.93 -15.37
N TRP A 241 -30.82 -12.27 -14.08
CA TRP A 241 -29.80 -11.76 -13.17
C TRP A 241 -29.34 -12.83 -12.17
N HIS A 242 -28.04 -12.86 -11.88
CA HIS A 242 -27.40 -13.85 -11.00
C HIS A 242 -27.16 -13.34 -9.56
N GLY A 243 -27.70 -12.17 -9.20
CA GLY A 243 -27.54 -11.58 -7.86
C GLY A 243 -26.28 -10.73 -7.64
N ASN A 244 -25.41 -10.56 -8.65
CA ASN A 244 -24.24 -9.69 -8.58
C ASN A 244 -24.54 -8.29 -9.12
N SER A 245 -24.27 -7.26 -8.32
CA SER A 245 -24.50 -5.84 -8.64
C SER A 245 -23.24 -4.97 -8.53
N GLY A 246 -22.06 -5.56 -8.33
CA GLY A 246 -20.78 -4.85 -8.34
C GLY A 246 -20.40 -4.28 -9.72
N LEU A 247 -19.44 -3.36 -9.76
CA LEU A 247 -18.94 -2.69 -10.97
C LEU A 247 -18.77 -3.64 -12.17
N GLY A 248 -19.33 -3.27 -13.33
CA GLY A 248 -19.22 -4.05 -14.56
C GLY A 248 -20.12 -5.28 -14.65
N SER A 249 -20.91 -5.60 -13.61
CA SER A 249 -21.93 -6.65 -13.68
C SER A 249 -22.95 -6.35 -14.78
N GLU A 250 -23.40 -7.38 -15.51
CA GLU A 250 -24.40 -7.27 -16.57
C GLU A 250 -25.73 -7.95 -16.19
N VAL A 251 -26.84 -7.36 -16.64
CA VAL A 251 -28.20 -7.88 -16.46
C VAL A 251 -28.90 -7.90 -17.81
N TYR A 252 -29.50 -9.04 -18.15
CA TYR A 252 -30.14 -9.27 -19.43
C TYR A 252 -31.66 -9.22 -19.30
N TYR A 253 -32.33 -8.65 -20.31
CA TYR A 253 -33.77 -8.48 -20.38
C TYR A 253 -34.28 -9.09 -21.69
N ASN A 254 -35.17 -10.06 -21.59
CA ASN A 254 -35.87 -10.66 -22.73
C ASN A 254 -37.35 -10.29 -22.67
N CYS A 255 -38.06 -10.19 -23.80
CA CYS A 255 -39.50 -9.94 -23.77
C CYS A 255 -40.25 -11.09 -23.09
N THR A 256 -41.32 -10.78 -22.34
CA THR A 256 -42.25 -11.79 -21.80
C THR A 256 -43.00 -12.51 -22.92
N GLU A 257 -43.49 -13.73 -22.63
CA GLU A 257 -44.34 -14.49 -23.54
C GLU A 257 -45.52 -13.66 -24.07
N GLY A 258 -45.80 -13.78 -25.38
CA GLY A 258 -46.76 -12.93 -26.08
C GLY A 258 -46.23 -11.58 -26.58
N PHE A 259 -44.98 -11.21 -26.26
CA PHE A 259 -44.33 -9.97 -26.73
C PHE A 259 -43.07 -10.27 -27.54
N HIS A 260 -42.79 -9.43 -28.54
CA HIS A 260 -41.57 -9.51 -29.36
C HIS A 260 -40.77 -8.20 -29.29
N SER A 261 -39.45 -8.30 -29.45
CA SER A 261 -38.54 -7.16 -29.46
C SER A 261 -38.64 -6.39 -30.77
N VAL A 262 -39.07 -5.13 -30.71
CA VAL A 262 -39.19 -4.23 -31.88
C VAL A 262 -37.91 -3.40 -32.08
N GLY A 263 -37.07 -3.29 -31.06
CA GLY A 263 -35.75 -2.66 -31.15
C GLY A 263 -35.08 -2.46 -29.79
N GLY A 264 -33.87 -1.89 -29.82
CA GLY A 264 -33.07 -1.57 -28.63
C GLY A 264 -32.16 -2.71 -28.14
N ARG A 265 -31.44 -2.45 -27.04
CA ARG A 265 -30.54 -3.42 -26.39
C ARG A 265 -31.10 -3.82 -25.03
N GLY A 266 -31.38 -5.11 -24.85
CA GLY A 266 -31.84 -5.72 -23.60
C GLY A 266 -30.73 -6.02 -22.60
N VAL A 267 -29.78 -5.10 -22.41
CA VAL A 267 -28.67 -5.25 -21.46
C VAL A 267 -28.53 -3.98 -20.63
N SER A 268 -28.38 -4.15 -19.32
CA SER A 268 -27.94 -3.10 -18.39
C SER A 268 -26.61 -3.50 -17.77
N VAL A 269 -25.71 -2.54 -17.57
CA VAL A 269 -24.39 -2.74 -16.96
C VAL A 269 -24.25 -1.85 -15.73
N CYS A 270 -23.65 -2.33 -14.65
CA CYS A 270 -23.33 -1.52 -13.48
C CYS A 270 -22.16 -0.56 -13.80
N THR A 271 -22.37 0.75 -13.66
CA THR A 271 -21.38 1.78 -13.97
C THR A 271 -20.55 2.20 -12.76
N ALA A 272 -19.38 2.81 -13.00
CA ALA A 272 -18.51 3.38 -11.97
C ALA A 272 -19.17 4.46 -11.09
N ASN A 273 -20.34 4.97 -11.48
CA ASN A 273 -21.10 5.96 -10.73
C ASN A 273 -22.09 5.31 -9.72
N GLY A 274 -22.15 3.97 -9.62
CA GLY A 274 -23.10 3.27 -8.76
C GLY A 274 -24.52 3.16 -9.33
N TYR A 275 -24.68 3.29 -10.65
CA TYR A 275 -25.98 3.17 -11.33
C TYR A 275 -25.94 2.20 -12.51
N TRP A 276 -27.07 1.51 -12.73
CA TRP A 276 -27.34 0.65 -13.88
C TRP A 276 -27.57 1.48 -15.17
N THR A 277 -26.97 1.08 -16.31
CA THR A 277 -27.19 1.78 -17.59
C THR A 277 -28.64 1.62 -18.09
N HIS A 278 -29.18 2.69 -18.70
CA HIS A 278 -30.52 2.71 -19.28
C HIS A 278 -30.73 1.60 -20.32
N VAL A 279 -31.74 0.74 -20.11
CA VAL A 279 -32.15 -0.33 -21.03
C VAL A 279 -33.03 0.25 -22.14
N SER A 280 -32.68 0.01 -23.40
CA SER A 280 -33.42 0.56 -24.56
C SER A 280 -34.37 -0.44 -25.24
N LEU A 281 -34.49 -1.65 -24.71
CA LEU A 281 -35.35 -2.71 -25.27
C LEU A 281 -36.83 -2.33 -25.27
N LEU A 282 -37.46 -2.43 -26.45
CA LEU A 282 -38.89 -2.19 -26.65
C LEU A 282 -39.61 -3.49 -27.03
N CYS A 283 -40.43 -4.00 -26.12
CA CYS A 283 -41.24 -5.20 -26.30
C CYS A 283 -42.70 -4.86 -26.64
N LYS A 284 -43.18 -5.30 -27.81
CA LYS A 284 -44.57 -5.06 -28.27
C LYS A 284 -45.36 -6.38 -28.33
N GLY A 285 -46.61 -6.34 -27.88
CA GLY A 285 -47.50 -7.49 -27.93
C GLY A 285 -47.73 -7.97 -29.37
N ILE A 286 -47.82 -9.29 -29.54
CA ILE A 286 -48.09 -9.93 -30.83
C ILE A 286 -49.60 -9.85 -31.09
N GLN A 287 -50.03 -8.83 -31.83
CA GLN A 287 -51.42 -8.70 -32.28
C GLN A 287 -51.64 -9.61 -33.49
N ILE A 288 -52.24 -10.78 -33.26
CA ILE A 288 -52.51 -11.76 -34.30
C ILE A 288 -53.77 -11.37 -35.07
N ASP A 289 -53.59 -11.10 -36.36
CA ASP A 289 -54.62 -10.81 -37.37
C ASP A 289 -54.37 -11.76 -38.55
N CYS A 290 -55.37 -12.55 -38.93
CA CYS A 290 -55.28 -13.51 -40.04
C CYS A 290 -55.60 -12.91 -41.42
N GLY A 291 -55.88 -11.60 -41.49
CA GLY A 291 -56.28 -10.92 -42.72
C GLY A 291 -57.64 -11.39 -43.26
N GLN A 292 -57.93 -11.09 -44.53
CA GLN A 292 -59.20 -11.48 -45.14
C GLN A 292 -59.30 -13.02 -45.31
N PRO A 293 -60.46 -13.65 -45.01
CA PRO A 293 -60.62 -15.09 -45.15
C PRO A 293 -60.48 -15.58 -46.60
N PRO A 294 -60.01 -16.83 -46.84
CA PRO A 294 -59.91 -17.40 -48.17
C PRO A 294 -61.26 -17.44 -48.89
N VAL A 295 -61.35 -16.98 -50.14
CA VAL A 295 -62.61 -17.01 -50.92
C VAL A 295 -62.73 -18.35 -51.65
N LEU A 296 -63.68 -19.20 -51.23
CA LEU A 296 -63.90 -20.51 -51.85
C LEU A 296 -64.83 -20.40 -53.10
N PRO A 297 -64.59 -21.17 -54.18
CA PRO A 297 -65.40 -21.13 -55.40
C PRO A 297 -66.89 -21.38 -55.13
N HIS A 298 -67.74 -20.55 -55.74
CA HIS A 298 -69.21 -20.64 -55.63
C HIS A 298 -69.77 -20.57 -54.18
N THR A 299 -69.02 -19.98 -53.24
CA THR A 299 -69.46 -19.71 -51.86
C THR A 299 -69.72 -18.23 -51.59
N VAL A 300 -70.51 -17.95 -50.55
CA VAL A 300 -70.57 -16.67 -49.82
C VAL A 300 -70.08 -16.88 -48.39
N ILE A 301 -69.46 -15.84 -47.82
CA ILE A 301 -68.95 -15.84 -46.45
C ILE A 301 -69.99 -15.20 -45.54
N GLU A 302 -70.33 -15.90 -44.47
CA GLU A 302 -71.31 -15.50 -43.46
C GLU A 302 -70.65 -15.62 -42.08
N GLY A 303 -70.57 -14.51 -41.34
CA GLY A 303 -69.77 -14.44 -40.12
C GLY A 303 -69.57 -13.00 -39.63
N ASN A 304 -68.74 -12.82 -38.61
CA ASN A 304 -68.40 -11.49 -38.12
C ASN A 304 -67.33 -10.82 -39.01
N SER A 305 -67.13 -9.51 -38.84
CA SER A 305 -66.16 -8.73 -39.60
C SER A 305 -64.79 -8.58 -38.90
N SER A 306 -64.48 -9.43 -37.91
CA SER A 306 -63.17 -9.40 -37.25
C SER A 306 -62.23 -10.45 -37.84
N THR A 307 -60.95 -10.11 -37.95
CA THR A 307 -59.91 -10.98 -38.51
C THR A 307 -58.87 -11.40 -37.47
N GLY A 308 -59.02 -10.95 -36.22
CA GLY A 308 -58.15 -11.30 -35.10
C GLY A 308 -58.30 -12.73 -34.60
N LEU A 309 -57.34 -13.19 -33.78
CA LEU A 309 -57.29 -14.55 -33.21
C LEU A 309 -58.65 -15.08 -32.73
N GLY A 310 -59.03 -16.29 -33.17
CA GLY A 310 -60.30 -16.94 -32.80
C GLY A 310 -61.54 -16.45 -33.56
N SER A 311 -61.42 -15.41 -34.40
CA SER A 311 -62.51 -15.04 -35.31
C SER A 311 -62.89 -16.23 -36.21
N THR A 312 -64.19 -16.39 -36.47
CA THR A 312 -64.75 -17.57 -37.13
C THR A 312 -65.71 -17.15 -38.23
N VAL A 313 -65.58 -17.77 -39.41
CA VAL A 313 -66.41 -17.50 -40.58
C VAL A 313 -66.96 -18.80 -41.18
N TYR A 314 -68.18 -18.72 -41.70
CA TYR A 314 -68.88 -19.84 -42.34
C TYR A 314 -69.01 -19.61 -43.84
N TYR A 315 -69.02 -20.69 -44.60
CA TYR A 315 -69.09 -20.71 -46.06
C TYR A 315 -70.37 -21.41 -46.51
N ASN A 316 -71.29 -20.67 -47.10
CA ASN A 316 -72.54 -21.20 -47.64
C ASN A 316 -72.51 -21.13 -49.17
N CYS A 317 -73.16 -22.07 -49.86
CA CYS A 317 -73.16 -22.09 -51.33
C CYS A 317 -73.99 -20.93 -51.90
N LYS A 318 -73.54 -20.39 -53.05
CA LYS A 318 -74.32 -19.41 -53.81
C LYS A 318 -75.59 -20.02 -54.37
N GLU A 319 -76.61 -19.18 -54.55
CA GLU A 319 -77.86 -19.56 -55.20
C GLU A 319 -77.61 -20.24 -56.56
N GLY A 320 -78.30 -21.35 -56.81
CA GLY A 320 -78.06 -22.25 -57.94
C GLY A 320 -77.05 -23.39 -57.69
N PHE A 321 -76.27 -23.35 -56.60
CA PHE A 321 -75.28 -24.36 -56.26
C PHE A 321 -75.64 -25.08 -54.95
N HIS A 322 -75.55 -26.42 -54.93
CA HIS A 322 -75.73 -27.22 -53.72
C HIS A 322 -74.39 -27.67 -53.12
N SER A 323 -74.36 -27.89 -51.80
CA SER A 323 -73.18 -28.47 -51.14
C SER A 323 -73.06 -29.96 -51.46
N MET A 324 -71.83 -30.38 -51.79
CA MET A 324 -71.41 -31.78 -51.93
C MET A 324 -70.80 -32.34 -50.63
N GLY A 325 -70.81 -31.56 -49.54
CA GLY A 325 -70.15 -31.88 -48.27
C GLY A 325 -68.81 -31.14 -48.08
N GLY A 326 -68.15 -31.42 -46.96
CA GLY A 326 -66.92 -30.76 -46.51
C GLY A 326 -67.12 -29.89 -45.25
N ARG A 327 -66.03 -29.38 -44.67
CA ARG A 327 -66.06 -28.49 -43.51
C ARG A 327 -66.36 -27.06 -43.98
N ASN A 328 -67.51 -26.52 -43.60
CA ASN A 328 -67.99 -25.21 -44.03
C ASN A 328 -67.58 -24.04 -43.10
N VAL A 329 -66.62 -24.24 -42.20
CA VAL A 329 -66.19 -23.25 -41.21
C VAL A 329 -64.67 -23.09 -41.22
N SER A 330 -64.19 -21.86 -41.08
CA SER A 330 -62.78 -21.50 -40.91
C SER A 330 -62.61 -20.62 -39.67
N VAL A 331 -61.47 -20.77 -38.99
CA VAL A 331 -61.13 -20.08 -37.74
C VAL A 331 -59.74 -19.45 -37.88
N CYS A 332 -59.56 -18.22 -37.39
CA CYS A 332 -58.25 -17.57 -37.33
C CYS A 332 -57.38 -18.21 -36.23
N THR A 333 -56.28 -18.86 -36.63
CA THR A 333 -55.38 -19.62 -35.74
C THR A 333 -54.27 -18.77 -35.11
N VAL A 334 -53.62 -19.32 -34.09
CA VAL A 334 -52.41 -18.74 -33.44
C VAL A 334 -51.24 -18.49 -34.40
N ASN A 335 -51.25 -19.10 -35.59
CA ASN A 335 -50.22 -18.94 -36.61
C ASN A 335 -50.46 -17.72 -37.53
N GLY A 336 -51.51 -16.91 -37.28
CA GLY A 336 -51.89 -15.81 -38.18
C GLY A 336 -52.48 -16.28 -39.51
N LEU A 337 -53.03 -17.49 -39.54
CA LEU A 337 -53.62 -18.12 -40.73
C LEU A 337 -55.03 -18.65 -40.42
N TRP A 338 -55.92 -18.55 -41.40
CA TRP A 338 -57.25 -19.15 -41.37
C TRP A 338 -57.18 -20.68 -41.57
N GLU A 339 -57.91 -21.45 -40.76
CA GLU A 339 -58.03 -22.91 -40.95
C GLU A 339 -58.66 -23.23 -42.32
N ASN A 340 -58.16 -24.28 -42.99
CA ASN A 340 -58.63 -24.60 -44.34
C ASN A 340 -60.06 -25.20 -44.31
N ALA A 341 -61.03 -24.45 -44.86
CA ALA A 341 -62.40 -24.92 -45.08
C ALA A 341 -62.47 -25.73 -46.39
N SER A 342 -63.29 -26.78 -46.41
CA SER A 342 -63.30 -27.81 -47.47
C SER A 342 -64.67 -28.06 -48.11
N ILE A 343 -65.63 -27.15 -47.92
CA ILE A 343 -66.93 -27.21 -48.60
C ILE A 343 -66.76 -27.09 -50.13
N VAL A 344 -67.44 -27.97 -50.87
CA VAL A 344 -67.52 -27.91 -52.34
C VAL A 344 -68.97 -27.67 -52.76
N CYS A 345 -69.19 -26.62 -53.56
CA CYS A 345 -70.49 -26.24 -54.09
C CYS A 345 -70.59 -26.58 -55.59
N LYS A 346 -71.67 -27.23 -56.02
CA LYS A 346 -71.86 -27.72 -57.40
C LYS A 346 -73.21 -27.28 -57.99
N ASP A 347 -73.20 -26.93 -59.27
CA ASP A 347 -74.36 -26.50 -60.04
C ASP A 347 -75.44 -27.60 -60.13
N CYS A 348 -76.71 -27.22 -60.05
CA CYS A 348 -77.87 -28.12 -60.06
C CYS A 348 -78.50 -28.35 -61.46
N SER A 349 -78.00 -27.71 -62.52
CA SER A 349 -78.59 -27.76 -63.87
C SER A 349 -78.18 -29.00 -64.68
N HIS A 350 -79.10 -29.53 -65.51
CA HIS A 350 -79.05 -30.91 -66.00
C HIS A 350 -78.98 -31.04 -67.52
N SER A 351 -77.87 -31.60 -68.02
CA SER A 351 -77.71 -32.49 -69.20
C SER A 351 -78.34 -32.12 -70.57
N LEU A 352 -77.53 -32.02 -71.64
CA LEU A 352 -77.37 -33.08 -72.69
C LEU A 352 -76.50 -32.66 -73.92
N TYR A 353 -75.80 -33.65 -74.49
CA TYR A 353 -75.18 -33.76 -75.83
C TYR A 353 -74.47 -32.59 -76.55
N SER A 354 -73.13 -32.62 -76.53
CA SER A 354 -72.24 -32.78 -77.72
C SER A 354 -70.78 -32.85 -77.21
N GLY A 355 -69.81 -33.58 -77.78
CA GLY A 355 -69.84 -34.43 -78.98
C GLY A 355 -68.43 -34.76 -79.50
N GLN A 356 -67.48 -35.12 -78.61
CA GLN A 356 -66.13 -35.55 -78.99
C GLN A 356 -65.71 -36.81 -78.22
N LYS A 357 -64.93 -37.66 -78.87
CA LYS A 357 -64.74 -39.07 -78.52
C LYS A 357 -63.29 -39.32 -78.09
N LEU A 358 -63.03 -39.52 -76.79
CA LEU A 358 -61.74 -40.03 -76.32
C LEU A 358 -61.65 -41.53 -76.62
N SER A 359 -61.11 -41.89 -77.78
CA SER A 359 -60.79 -43.28 -78.12
C SER A 359 -59.67 -43.36 -79.17
N GLU A 360 -58.42 -43.14 -78.73
CA GLU A 360 -57.14 -43.60 -79.33
C GLU A 360 -55.97 -42.72 -78.82
N ILE A 361 -55.40 -43.07 -77.66
CA ILE A 361 -54.12 -42.52 -77.17
C ILE A 361 -53.35 -43.66 -76.47
N ASP A 362 -52.38 -44.25 -77.16
CA ASP A 362 -51.61 -45.40 -76.66
C ASP A 362 -50.38 -44.97 -75.83
N CYS A 363 -50.10 -45.69 -74.74
CA CYS A 363 -48.84 -45.62 -74.01
C CYS A 363 -47.92 -46.73 -74.54
N GLY A 364 -47.20 -46.42 -75.64
CA GLY A 364 -46.32 -47.37 -76.34
C GLY A 364 -45.26 -48.05 -75.46
N ASP A 365 -44.64 -49.09 -76.04
CA ASP A 365 -43.99 -50.20 -75.31
C ASP A 365 -43.12 -49.79 -74.10
N PRO A 366 -43.29 -50.49 -72.95
CA PRO A 366 -42.55 -50.18 -71.72
C PRO A 366 -41.06 -50.58 -71.82
N PRO A 367 -40.18 -49.95 -71.03
CA PRO A 367 -38.75 -50.24 -71.06
C PRO A 367 -38.45 -51.68 -70.64
N ILE A 368 -37.64 -52.36 -71.45
CA ILE A 368 -37.20 -53.76 -71.24
C ILE A 368 -35.99 -53.76 -70.30
N LEU A 369 -36.07 -54.54 -69.20
CA LEU A 369 -34.99 -54.68 -68.22
C LEU A 369 -34.36 -56.08 -68.30
N PRO A 370 -33.01 -56.20 -68.23
CA PRO A 370 -32.33 -57.49 -68.36
C PRO A 370 -32.69 -58.45 -67.22
N HIS A 371 -32.83 -59.74 -67.56
CA HIS A 371 -33.23 -60.82 -66.64
C HIS A 371 -34.59 -60.61 -65.95
N THR A 372 -35.52 -59.90 -66.61
CA THR A 372 -36.91 -59.74 -66.15
C THR A 372 -37.93 -60.21 -67.18
N THR A 373 -39.10 -60.62 -66.68
CA THR A 373 -40.34 -60.82 -67.43
C THR A 373 -41.37 -59.75 -67.07
N ILE A 374 -42.25 -59.44 -68.03
CA ILE A 374 -43.24 -58.36 -67.94
C ILE A 374 -44.64 -58.96 -67.91
N GLN A 375 -45.49 -58.52 -66.97
CA GLN A 375 -46.93 -58.77 -66.98
C GLN A 375 -47.70 -57.44 -67.08
N TRP A 376 -48.72 -57.45 -67.92
CA TRP A 376 -49.64 -56.33 -68.14
C TRP A 376 -50.86 -56.46 -67.25
N ASP A 377 -51.35 -55.34 -66.73
CA ASP A 377 -52.77 -55.22 -66.36
C ASP A 377 -53.64 -55.13 -67.64
N THR A 378 -54.92 -55.50 -67.59
CA THR A 378 -55.67 -55.89 -68.80
C THR A 378 -56.06 -54.76 -69.76
N ASP A 379 -55.97 -53.49 -69.34
CA ASP A 379 -56.30 -52.32 -70.16
C ASP A 379 -55.08 -51.44 -70.44
N ARG A 380 -54.95 -50.95 -71.68
CA ARG A 380 -53.88 -50.02 -72.12
C ARG A 380 -54.42 -48.59 -72.22
N GLY A 381 -54.24 -47.79 -71.16
CA GLY A 381 -54.68 -46.40 -71.12
C GLY A 381 -53.94 -45.54 -70.10
N PRO A 382 -54.34 -44.26 -69.93
CA PRO A 382 -53.78 -43.39 -68.90
C PRO A 382 -54.06 -43.93 -67.49
N GLY A 383 -53.03 -44.10 -66.68
CA GLY A 383 -53.12 -44.73 -65.36
C GLY A 383 -52.84 -46.24 -65.33
N SER A 384 -52.73 -46.92 -66.48
CA SER A 384 -52.36 -48.35 -66.53
C SER A 384 -50.98 -48.62 -65.93
N ALA A 385 -50.85 -49.81 -65.32
CA ALA A 385 -49.65 -50.27 -64.64
C ALA A 385 -49.00 -51.48 -65.34
N VAL A 386 -47.68 -51.60 -65.21
CA VAL A 386 -46.89 -52.73 -65.70
C VAL A 386 -46.06 -53.32 -64.57
N TYR A 387 -46.08 -54.65 -64.43
CA TYR A 387 -45.42 -55.38 -63.35
C TYR A 387 -44.21 -56.16 -63.88
N TYR A 388 -43.09 -56.05 -63.15
CA TYR A 388 -41.83 -56.75 -63.47
C TYR A 388 -41.52 -57.86 -62.45
N SER A 389 -41.03 -59.00 -62.96
CA SER A 389 -40.57 -60.16 -62.17
C SER A 389 -39.22 -60.68 -62.70
N CYS A 390 -38.37 -61.26 -61.84
CA CYS A 390 -37.08 -61.82 -62.26
C CYS A 390 -37.26 -63.18 -62.97
N THR A 391 -36.40 -63.49 -63.95
CA THR A 391 -36.31 -64.83 -64.55
C THR A 391 -35.72 -65.87 -63.57
N GLU A 392 -36.00 -67.16 -63.78
CA GLU A 392 -35.49 -68.26 -62.93
C GLU A 392 -33.97 -68.15 -62.67
N GLY A 393 -33.57 -68.44 -61.43
CA GLY A 393 -32.19 -68.35 -60.95
C GLY A 393 -31.80 -67.01 -60.29
N PHE A 394 -32.62 -65.96 -60.41
CA PHE A 394 -32.33 -64.64 -59.84
C PHE A 394 -33.39 -64.18 -58.83
N TYR A 395 -32.94 -63.51 -57.77
CA TYR A 395 -33.75 -63.06 -56.63
C TYR A 395 -33.83 -61.54 -56.55
N LYS A 396 -34.98 -61.01 -56.13
CA LYS A 396 -35.26 -59.57 -56.00
C LYS A 396 -34.50 -58.96 -54.81
N ALA A 397 -33.67 -57.95 -55.07
CA ALA A 397 -33.26 -56.97 -54.06
C ALA A 397 -34.35 -55.87 -53.93
N GLU A 398 -34.38 -55.16 -52.79
CA GLU A 398 -35.52 -54.34 -52.38
C GLU A 398 -35.87 -53.19 -53.34
N GLY A 399 -37.17 -52.95 -53.53
CA GLY A 399 -37.71 -51.92 -54.41
C GLY A 399 -39.16 -52.18 -54.84
N LEU A 400 -39.84 -51.14 -55.34
CA LEU A 400 -41.15 -51.26 -55.98
C LEU A 400 -40.98 -51.78 -57.42
N ASN A 401 -41.83 -52.72 -57.86
CA ASN A 401 -41.72 -53.39 -59.17
C ASN A 401 -42.86 -53.02 -60.14
N ILE A 402 -43.34 -51.79 -60.05
CA ILE A 402 -44.47 -51.24 -60.81
C ILE A 402 -44.07 -49.94 -61.51
N SER A 403 -44.46 -49.78 -62.78
CA SER A 403 -44.39 -48.52 -63.52
C SER A 403 -45.78 -48.13 -64.00
N THR A 404 -46.06 -46.82 -64.09
CA THR A 404 -47.41 -46.29 -64.40
C THR A 404 -47.35 -45.19 -65.45
N CYS A 405 -48.29 -45.18 -66.40
CA CYS A 405 -48.35 -44.16 -67.45
C CYS A 405 -49.07 -42.89 -66.94
N THR A 406 -48.38 -41.76 -66.87
CA THR A 406 -48.90 -40.50 -66.29
C THR A 406 -48.98 -39.38 -67.32
N LEU A 407 -50.03 -38.54 -67.21
CA LEU A 407 -50.20 -37.33 -68.00
C LEU A 407 -49.43 -36.15 -67.38
N THR A 408 -48.67 -35.43 -68.20
CA THR A 408 -48.06 -34.14 -67.80
C THR A 408 -48.27 -33.08 -68.88
N VAL A 409 -48.48 -31.83 -68.47
CA VAL A 409 -48.69 -30.69 -69.37
C VAL A 409 -47.43 -29.83 -69.41
N ARG A 410 -47.02 -29.40 -70.60
CA ARG A 410 -46.06 -28.30 -70.80
C ARG A 410 -46.65 -27.26 -71.75
N ASN A 411 -46.24 -26.01 -71.55
CA ASN A 411 -46.88 -24.84 -72.14
C ASN A 411 -46.97 -24.89 -73.68
N PHE A 412 -48.17 -24.64 -74.20
CA PHE A 412 -48.46 -24.25 -75.59
C PHE A 412 -48.03 -25.21 -76.74
N ALA A 413 -47.84 -26.51 -76.49
CA ALA A 413 -47.58 -27.49 -77.56
C ALA A 413 -48.19 -28.90 -77.35
N GLY A 414 -49.46 -28.97 -76.94
CA GLY A 414 -50.24 -30.21 -76.92
C GLY A 414 -50.00 -31.17 -75.73
N LEU A 415 -50.75 -32.28 -75.71
CA LEU A 415 -50.65 -33.34 -74.70
C LEU A 415 -49.79 -34.50 -75.21
N LYS A 416 -48.97 -35.08 -74.33
CA LYS A 416 -48.31 -36.38 -74.53
C LYS A 416 -48.27 -37.16 -73.20
N ASN A 417 -48.44 -38.47 -73.30
CA ASN A 417 -48.26 -39.39 -72.19
C ASN A 417 -46.76 -39.71 -72.00
N SER A 418 -46.34 -39.95 -70.76
CA SER A 418 -44.99 -40.45 -70.47
C SER A 418 -45.00 -41.44 -69.30
N TRP A 419 -44.20 -42.49 -69.43
CA TRP A 419 -43.93 -43.45 -68.35
C TRP A 419 -43.13 -42.76 -67.23
N TYR A 420 -43.62 -42.86 -65.99
CA TYR A 420 -42.91 -42.36 -64.81
C TYR A 420 -42.26 -43.52 -64.04
N LEU A 421 -41.00 -43.35 -63.65
CA LEU A 421 -40.22 -44.31 -62.88
C LEU A 421 -39.80 -43.68 -61.54
N PRO A 422 -40.18 -44.26 -60.38
CA PRO A 422 -39.68 -43.80 -59.09
C PRO A 422 -38.19 -44.12 -58.93
N TYR A 423 -37.49 -43.35 -58.09
CA TYR A 423 -36.02 -43.35 -57.94
C TYR A 423 -35.38 -44.63 -57.32
N THR A 424 -36.11 -45.75 -57.25
CA THR A 424 -35.63 -47.03 -56.71
C THR A 424 -35.61 -48.10 -57.79
N PHE A 425 -34.42 -48.48 -58.27
CA PHE A 425 -34.26 -49.49 -59.32
C PHE A 425 -34.45 -50.92 -58.79
N LEU A 426 -35.29 -51.70 -59.47
CA LEU A 426 -35.37 -53.14 -59.27
C LEU A 426 -34.05 -53.79 -59.75
N THR A 427 -33.39 -54.57 -58.89
CA THR A 427 -32.22 -55.38 -59.29
C THR A 427 -32.43 -56.85 -58.93
N CYS A 428 -32.18 -57.74 -59.91
CA CYS A 428 -32.26 -59.18 -59.77
C CYS A 428 -30.83 -59.74 -59.57
N SER A 429 -30.56 -60.41 -58.45
CA SER A 429 -29.22 -60.85 -58.03
C SER A 429 -29.16 -62.34 -57.67
N HIS A 430 -27.97 -62.93 -57.70
CA HIS A 430 -27.75 -64.38 -57.63
C HIS A 430 -27.27 -64.87 -56.24
N ARG A 431 -27.00 -63.99 -55.25
CA ARG A 431 -26.59 -64.36 -53.88
C ARG A 431 -27.03 -63.36 -52.80
N MET A 432 -27.30 -63.88 -51.60
CA MET A 432 -27.52 -63.11 -50.37
C MET A 432 -26.18 -62.65 -49.76
N GLY A 433 -26.11 -61.43 -49.23
CA GLY A 433 -24.95 -60.95 -48.47
C GLY A 433 -25.03 -59.47 -48.07
N PHE A 434 -24.77 -59.19 -46.78
CA PHE A 434 -24.70 -57.85 -46.19
C PHE A 434 -23.71 -56.91 -46.90
N LEU A 435 -24.00 -55.60 -46.90
CA LEU A 435 -22.96 -54.56 -46.98
C LEU A 435 -23.40 -53.28 -46.26
N LEU A 436 -22.49 -52.71 -45.48
CA LEU A 436 -22.66 -51.52 -44.65
C LEU A 436 -21.47 -50.60 -44.94
N THR A 437 -21.66 -49.47 -45.63
CA THR A 437 -20.70 -48.33 -45.62
C THR A 437 -21.25 -47.04 -46.26
N LEU A 438 -20.51 -45.96 -46.02
CA LEU A 438 -20.77 -44.54 -46.30
C LEU A 438 -20.97 -44.11 -47.77
N VAL A 439 -21.57 -42.93 -47.87
CA VAL A 439 -21.59 -41.97 -48.99
C VAL A 439 -20.17 -41.59 -49.46
N LEU A 440 -19.93 -41.53 -50.79
CA LEU A 440 -19.37 -40.34 -51.48
C LEU A 440 -19.31 -40.48 -53.02
N PHE A 441 -19.28 -39.33 -53.71
CA PHE A 441 -19.18 -39.20 -55.17
C PHE A 441 -17.77 -39.53 -55.71
N ILE A 442 -17.69 -39.93 -56.98
CA ILE A 442 -16.43 -40.03 -57.74
C ILE A 442 -16.51 -39.20 -59.03
N CYS A 443 -15.63 -38.22 -59.17
CA CYS A 443 -14.92 -37.86 -60.40
C CYS A 443 -13.85 -36.80 -60.07
N ASN A 444 -12.60 -36.87 -60.56
CA ASN A 444 -11.96 -37.88 -61.41
C ASN A 444 -10.42 -37.84 -61.26
N SER A 445 -9.72 -38.73 -61.98
CA SER A 445 -8.27 -38.78 -62.26
C SER A 445 -7.32 -39.49 -61.28
N LYS A 446 -6.91 -40.70 -61.70
CA LYS A 446 -5.53 -41.24 -61.75
C LYS A 446 -4.63 -41.22 -60.48
N THR A 447 -4.53 -42.40 -59.84
CA THR A 447 -3.31 -43.25 -59.75
C THR A 447 -1.92 -42.56 -59.73
N SER A 448 -0.94 -42.90 -58.86
CA SER A 448 -0.80 -44.10 -57.99
C SER A 448 0.37 -43.99 -56.99
N TRP A 449 0.27 -44.63 -55.81
CA TRP A 449 1.35 -45.18 -54.93
C TRP A 449 2.55 -44.27 -54.51
N GLN A 450 3.30 -44.50 -53.42
CA GLN A 450 3.34 -45.59 -52.44
C GLN A 450 3.66 -45.08 -51.00
N THR A 451 3.59 -45.99 -50.02
CA THR A 451 3.65 -45.81 -48.57
C THR A 451 5.04 -45.62 -47.94
N ARG A 452 5.14 -44.90 -46.80
CA ARG A 452 5.98 -45.29 -45.63
C ARG A 452 5.59 -44.57 -44.33
N LYS A 453 5.95 -45.20 -43.21
CA LYS A 453 6.13 -44.69 -41.82
C LYS A 453 7.62 -44.96 -41.45
N PRO A 454 8.20 -44.49 -40.31
CA PRO A 454 7.64 -43.74 -39.17
C PRO A 454 8.48 -42.50 -38.72
N ASP A 455 8.10 -41.93 -37.55
CA ASP A 455 8.93 -41.30 -36.48
C ASP A 455 9.58 -39.88 -36.53
N VAL A 456 9.46 -39.21 -35.36
CA VAL A 456 10.29 -38.14 -34.73
C VAL A 456 10.16 -36.64 -35.15
N PHE A 457 10.28 -35.79 -34.10
CA PHE A 457 10.42 -34.32 -33.97
C PHE A 457 11.31 -33.57 -35.01
N PRO A 458 11.33 -32.20 -35.05
CA PRO A 458 10.28 -31.17 -34.85
C PRO A 458 10.36 -29.99 -35.89
N LEU A 459 9.80 -28.82 -35.55
CA LEU A 459 10.06 -27.44 -36.07
C LEU A 459 9.32 -26.89 -37.33
N SER A 460 8.40 -25.95 -37.03
CA SER A 460 8.28 -24.58 -37.59
C SER A 460 7.83 -24.30 -39.05
N PHE A 461 6.91 -23.31 -39.15
CA PHE A 461 6.50 -22.54 -40.34
C PHE A 461 5.78 -23.32 -41.48
N HIS A 462 4.94 -22.72 -42.33
CA HIS A 462 4.57 -21.30 -42.53
C HIS A 462 3.05 -21.17 -42.85
N ASN A 463 2.50 -19.94 -42.91
CA ASN A 463 1.10 -19.72 -43.30
C ASN A 463 0.81 -20.13 -44.75
N ILE A 464 -0.38 -20.68 -45.00
CA ILE A 464 -0.99 -20.76 -46.35
C ILE A 464 -2.37 -20.11 -46.28
N THR A 465 -2.48 -18.91 -46.86
CA THR A 465 -3.76 -18.19 -47.00
C THR A 465 -4.40 -18.57 -48.34
N PHE A 466 -5.69 -18.92 -48.36
CA PHE A 466 -6.41 -19.16 -49.61
C PHE A 466 -6.54 -17.86 -50.41
N LYS A 467 -6.19 -17.90 -51.70
CA LYS A 467 -6.37 -16.78 -52.62
C LYS A 467 -7.57 -17.07 -53.53
N ILE A 468 -8.68 -16.36 -53.30
CA ILE A 468 -9.80 -16.30 -54.24
C ILE A 468 -9.43 -15.27 -55.32
N ASN A 469 -9.40 -15.69 -56.58
CA ASN A 469 -9.35 -14.78 -57.73
C ASN A 469 -10.78 -14.54 -58.23
N CYS A 470 -11.11 -13.28 -58.52
CA CYS A 470 -12.24 -12.92 -59.39
C CYS A 470 -11.75 -11.91 -60.44
N GLU A 471 -11.87 -12.30 -61.70
CA GLU A 471 -11.85 -11.42 -62.88
C GLU A 471 -13.30 -10.95 -63.13
N HIS A 472 -13.64 -9.79 -63.71
CA HIS A 472 -12.95 -8.55 -64.14
C HIS A 472 -14.09 -7.47 -64.13
N ASP A 473 -13.92 -6.14 -64.22
CA ASP A 473 -12.81 -5.27 -64.62
C ASP A 473 -12.97 -3.84 -63.98
N VAL A 474 -12.24 -2.85 -64.51
CA VAL A 474 -12.35 -1.38 -64.38
C VAL A 474 -11.41 -0.73 -63.35
N LEU A 475 -10.47 0.04 -63.88
CA LEU A 475 -9.50 0.86 -63.16
C LEU A 475 -10.12 2.20 -62.74
N GLU A 476 -9.80 2.68 -61.53
CA GLU A 476 -8.83 3.78 -61.32
C GLU A 476 -8.55 4.01 -59.82
N THR A 477 -7.54 4.83 -59.51
CA THR A 477 -7.16 5.30 -58.15
C THR A 477 -6.73 4.24 -57.13
N LEU A 478 -5.52 3.67 -57.31
CA LEU A 478 -4.79 3.02 -56.20
C LEU A 478 -3.26 3.21 -56.27
N GLU A 479 -2.81 4.42 -56.52
CA GLU A 479 -1.58 4.89 -55.85
C GLU A 479 -1.91 5.21 -54.37
N LEU A 480 -0.88 5.29 -53.52
CA LEU A 480 -0.95 5.47 -52.06
C LEU A 480 -1.56 4.29 -51.28
N LEU A 481 -0.76 3.22 -51.07
CA LEU A 481 -0.62 2.61 -49.74
C LEU A 481 0.63 1.70 -49.55
N PHE A 482 1.76 2.03 -50.17
CA PHE A 482 3.06 1.50 -49.72
C PHE A 482 3.51 2.23 -48.45
N TYR A 483 2.96 1.84 -47.28
CA TYR A 483 3.40 2.37 -45.99
C TYR A 483 3.43 1.32 -44.87
N TYR A 484 4.63 0.85 -44.56
CA TYR A 484 5.05 0.23 -43.29
C TYR A 484 4.18 -0.88 -42.67
N MET A 485 4.47 -2.13 -43.05
CA MET A 485 4.50 -3.25 -42.10
C MET A 485 5.90 -3.36 -41.47
N THR A 486 6.26 -2.43 -40.59
CA THR A 486 7.38 -2.65 -39.66
C THR A 486 6.88 -3.40 -38.44
N GLU A 487 7.62 -4.42 -38.01
CA GLU A 487 7.48 -4.94 -36.64
C GLU A 487 7.74 -3.79 -35.66
N LYS A 488 6.71 -3.39 -34.90
CA LYS A 488 6.88 -2.48 -33.77
C LYS A 488 7.69 -3.20 -32.70
N LYS A 489 8.98 -2.90 -32.66
CA LYS A 489 9.87 -3.36 -31.59
C LYS A 489 9.33 -2.90 -30.21
N PRO A 490 9.56 -3.68 -29.15
CA PRO A 490 8.95 -3.43 -27.84
C PRO A 490 9.59 -2.23 -27.14
N ALA A 491 8.77 -1.19 -26.89
CA ALA A 491 9.22 0.08 -26.29
C ALA A 491 9.86 -0.04 -24.89
N ILE A 492 9.64 -1.19 -24.22
CA ILE A 492 10.35 -1.62 -23.02
C ILE A 492 10.98 -2.98 -23.33
N SER A 493 12.30 -3.09 -23.18
CA SER A 493 13.04 -4.34 -23.34
C SER A 493 14.17 -4.46 -22.32
N ARG A 494 14.72 -5.67 -22.15
CA ARG A 494 15.87 -5.96 -21.27
C ARG A 494 15.72 -5.39 -19.85
N ILE A 495 14.65 -5.77 -19.16
CA ILE A 495 14.50 -5.44 -17.73
C ILE A 495 15.57 -6.19 -16.93
N LEU A 496 16.35 -5.45 -16.16
CA LEU A 496 17.36 -5.93 -15.22
C LEU A 496 16.98 -5.48 -13.81
N ILE A 497 17.19 -6.36 -12.83
CA ILE A 497 17.02 -6.05 -11.40
C ILE A 497 18.40 -5.98 -10.76
N PHE A 498 18.65 -4.95 -9.96
CA PHE A 498 19.90 -4.75 -9.25
C PHE A 498 19.64 -4.14 -7.86
N LYS A 499 20.56 -4.39 -6.92
CA LYS A 499 20.45 -3.96 -5.49
C LYS A 499 19.12 -4.39 -4.83
N GLU A 500 18.53 -5.52 -5.27
CA GLU A 500 17.23 -6.09 -4.84
C GLU A 500 15.98 -5.20 -4.92
N LYS A 501 16.11 -3.91 -5.23
CA LYS A 501 15.01 -2.91 -5.19
C LYS A 501 14.97 -1.96 -6.37
N CYS A 502 15.96 -2.02 -7.26
CA CYS A 502 16.07 -1.12 -8.40
C CYS A 502 15.92 -1.89 -9.72
N LEU A 503 15.19 -1.29 -10.66
CA LEU A 503 14.90 -1.83 -11.97
C LEU A 503 15.51 -0.91 -13.03
N GLN A 504 16.14 -1.52 -14.02
CA GLN A 504 16.71 -0.84 -15.18
C GLN A 504 16.16 -1.49 -16.45
N TRP A 505 15.76 -0.71 -17.45
CA TRP A 505 15.31 -1.25 -18.74
C TRP A 505 15.82 -0.41 -19.91
N GLN A 506 15.84 -1.04 -21.09
CA GLN A 506 16.11 -0.36 -22.34
C GLN A 506 14.81 0.21 -22.92
N ALA A 507 14.79 1.52 -23.11
CA ALA A 507 13.70 2.31 -23.65
C ALA A 507 13.91 2.59 -25.14
N GLU A 508 12.90 2.34 -25.97
CA GLU A 508 12.97 2.57 -27.42
C GLU A 508 12.24 3.87 -27.83
N ARG A 509 12.87 4.66 -28.71
CA ARG A 509 12.48 6.06 -28.95
C ARG A 509 11.45 6.21 -30.07
N ASN A 510 10.18 6.33 -29.68
CA ASN A 510 9.08 6.70 -30.58
C ASN A 510 8.97 8.23 -30.82
N GLY A 511 10.06 8.87 -31.21
CA GLY A 511 10.10 10.27 -31.67
C GLY A 511 9.89 11.39 -30.63
N GLN A 512 9.38 11.09 -29.43
CA GLN A 512 9.24 12.08 -28.34
C GLN A 512 10.55 12.27 -27.56
N GLU A 513 10.78 13.47 -27.01
CA GLU A 513 11.96 13.77 -26.17
C GLU A 513 11.96 13.01 -24.83
N LYS A 514 10.77 12.70 -24.30
CA LYS A 514 10.55 12.11 -22.97
C LYS A 514 9.40 11.10 -23.08
N GLU A 515 9.61 9.89 -22.57
CA GLU A 515 8.56 8.87 -22.40
C GLU A 515 8.09 8.87 -20.92
N ILE A 516 6.81 8.57 -20.70
CA ILE A 516 6.21 8.55 -19.35
C ILE A 516 5.85 7.11 -19.01
N TYR A 517 6.46 6.60 -17.95
CA TYR A 517 6.23 5.24 -17.46
C TYR A 517 5.30 5.26 -16.24
N LYS A 518 4.24 4.43 -16.29
CA LYS A 518 3.45 4.02 -15.12
C LYS A 518 4.01 2.70 -14.61
N VAL A 519 4.66 2.70 -13.45
CA VAL A 519 5.16 1.49 -12.77
C VAL A 519 4.17 1.12 -11.68
N HIS A 520 3.37 0.08 -11.91
CA HIS A 520 2.43 -0.46 -10.94
C HIS A 520 2.99 -1.76 -10.36
N TYR A 521 2.96 -1.94 -9.04
CA TYR A 521 3.49 -3.13 -8.39
C TYR A 521 2.61 -3.60 -7.23
N ILE A 522 2.52 -4.93 -7.13
CA ILE A 522 1.72 -5.66 -6.14
C ILE A 522 2.64 -6.62 -5.40
N GLY A 523 2.80 -6.43 -4.09
CA GLY A 523 3.54 -7.29 -3.17
C GLY A 523 2.61 -8.22 -2.39
N LEU A 524 2.91 -9.51 -2.41
CA LEU A 524 2.18 -10.56 -1.68
C LEU A 524 3.11 -11.31 -0.73
N ARG A 525 2.54 -11.88 0.35
CA ARG A 525 3.26 -12.66 1.35
C ARG A 525 2.54 -13.98 1.61
N ASP A 526 3.17 -15.09 1.23
CA ASP A 526 2.59 -16.44 1.32
C ASP A 526 2.17 -16.83 2.76
N TYR A 527 2.81 -16.23 3.76
CA TYR A 527 2.57 -16.41 5.20
C TYR A 527 1.60 -15.40 5.83
N GLN A 528 1.23 -14.33 5.13
CA GLN A 528 0.25 -13.33 5.56
C GLN A 528 -0.81 -13.17 4.47
N LYS A 529 -1.79 -14.09 4.41
CA LYS A 529 -2.82 -14.13 3.35
C LYS A 529 -3.70 -12.88 3.21
N GLN A 530 -3.68 -11.98 4.20
CA GLN A 530 -4.38 -10.70 4.18
C GLN A 530 -3.47 -9.51 3.82
N PHE A 531 -2.14 -9.72 3.71
CA PHE A 531 -1.21 -8.68 3.32
C PHE A 531 -1.16 -8.54 1.80
N VAL A 532 -1.41 -7.31 1.32
CA VAL A 532 -1.20 -6.90 -0.07
C VAL A 532 -0.61 -5.48 -0.05
N ASP A 533 0.53 -5.28 -0.70
CA ASP A 533 1.14 -3.95 -0.89
C ASP A 533 0.96 -3.52 -2.34
N LYS A 534 -0.02 -2.64 -2.61
CA LYS A 534 -0.26 -2.07 -3.96
C LYS A 534 0.28 -0.65 -4.02
N LYS A 535 1.21 -0.37 -4.94
CA LYS A 535 1.76 0.97 -5.15
C LYS A 535 1.90 1.28 -6.64
N THR A 536 1.72 2.55 -7.02
CA THR A 536 1.85 3.03 -8.40
C THR A 536 2.78 4.24 -8.43
N LYS A 537 3.83 4.20 -9.25
CA LYS A 537 4.81 5.29 -9.39
C LYS A 537 4.87 5.75 -10.84
N HIS A 538 4.59 7.03 -11.06
CA HIS A 538 4.75 7.68 -12.37
C HIS A 538 6.17 8.23 -12.50
N PHE A 539 6.80 8.00 -13.65
CA PHE A 539 8.22 8.28 -13.87
C PHE A 539 8.48 8.67 -15.32
N THR A 540 9.06 9.86 -15.54
CA THR A 540 9.32 10.41 -16.88
C THR A 540 10.82 10.36 -17.19
N SER A 541 11.21 9.81 -18.35
CA SER A 541 12.62 9.65 -18.73
C SER A 541 12.88 9.99 -20.21
N ALA A 542 14.01 10.67 -20.46
CA ALA A 542 14.60 10.86 -21.79
C ALA A 542 15.76 9.88 -22.09
N LYS A 543 16.18 9.10 -21.08
CA LYS A 543 17.31 8.17 -21.17
C LYS A 543 16.89 6.87 -21.86
N THR A 544 17.71 6.40 -22.80
CA THR A 544 17.55 5.10 -23.48
C THR A 544 17.80 3.89 -22.56
N SER A 545 18.53 4.10 -21.45
CA SER A 545 18.47 3.21 -20.30
C SER A 545 17.77 3.95 -19.17
N ALA A 546 16.55 3.49 -18.86
CA ALA A 546 15.70 4.04 -17.82
C ALA A 546 15.93 3.24 -16.52
N GLU A 547 15.96 3.93 -15.39
CA GLU A 547 16.32 3.35 -14.08
C GLU A 547 15.38 3.91 -13.01
N ILE A 548 14.82 3.04 -12.17
CA ILE A 548 13.99 3.42 -11.03
C ILE A 548 14.26 2.51 -9.83
N CYS A 549 14.40 3.10 -8.65
CA CYS A 549 14.34 2.36 -7.39
C CYS A 549 12.93 2.45 -6.79
N LEU A 550 12.44 1.31 -6.30
CA LEU A 550 11.15 1.14 -5.64
C LEU A 550 11.36 0.80 -4.17
N ASN A 551 10.51 1.32 -3.29
CA ASN A 551 10.60 1.04 -1.86
C ASN A 551 9.88 -0.27 -1.54
N LEU A 552 10.46 -1.37 -2.02
CA LEU A 552 9.94 -2.72 -1.81
C LEU A 552 10.18 -3.17 -0.36
N LEU A 553 9.13 -3.67 0.28
CA LEU A 553 9.16 -4.20 1.66
C LEU A 553 9.94 -5.54 1.69
N PRO A 554 10.64 -5.88 2.80
CA PRO A 554 11.41 -7.12 2.91
C PRO A 554 10.52 -8.37 2.93
N GLY A 555 11.10 -9.52 2.56
CA GLY A 555 10.45 -10.85 2.62
C GLY A 555 9.09 -10.90 1.92
N THR A 556 8.98 -10.29 0.73
CA THR A 556 7.72 -10.06 0.00
C THR A 556 7.92 -10.40 -1.49
N ASN A 557 6.94 -11.09 -2.09
CA ASN A 557 6.93 -11.47 -3.51
C ASN A 557 6.23 -10.37 -4.31
N TYR A 558 6.97 -9.60 -5.11
CA TYR A 558 6.44 -8.53 -5.94
C TYR A 558 6.27 -8.94 -7.40
N THR A 559 5.12 -8.62 -7.97
CA THR A 559 4.88 -8.53 -9.42
C THR A 559 4.84 -7.06 -9.82
N ILE A 560 5.69 -6.66 -10.76
CA ILE A 560 5.94 -5.27 -11.14
C ILE A 560 5.64 -5.12 -12.64
N ASN A 561 4.63 -4.32 -12.99
CA ASN A 561 4.25 -4.02 -14.36
C ASN A 561 4.67 -2.58 -14.73
N ILE A 562 5.50 -2.45 -15.76
CA ILE A 562 6.03 -1.19 -16.29
C ILE A 562 5.29 -0.89 -17.60
N THR A 563 4.53 0.19 -17.65
CA THR A 563 3.78 0.61 -18.86
C THR A 563 4.32 1.93 -19.40
N ALA A 564 4.78 1.94 -20.65
CA ALA A 564 5.12 3.15 -21.41
C ALA A 564 3.83 3.77 -21.98
N LEU A 565 3.46 4.96 -21.51
CA LEU A 565 2.15 5.55 -21.79
C LEU A 565 2.03 6.10 -23.22
N SER A 566 3.07 6.74 -23.76
CA SER A 566 3.04 7.24 -25.15
C SER A 566 3.16 6.11 -26.18
N ALA A 567 3.83 5.00 -25.82
CA ALA A 567 3.96 3.81 -26.67
C ALA A 567 2.80 2.81 -26.55
N GLY A 568 1.97 2.89 -25.50
CA GLY A 568 0.88 1.95 -25.23
C GLY A 568 1.34 0.51 -24.91
N PHE A 569 2.58 0.33 -24.45
CA PHE A 569 3.21 -0.98 -24.27
C PHE A 569 3.53 -1.25 -22.80
N SER A 570 3.26 -2.47 -22.33
CA SER A 570 3.53 -2.88 -20.94
C SER A 570 4.42 -4.12 -20.86
N SER A 571 5.20 -4.23 -19.78
CA SER A 571 6.12 -5.34 -19.55
C SER A 571 6.20 -5.63 -18.05
N THR A 572 6.04 -6.91 -17.67
CA THR A 572 5.95 -7.35 -16.27
C THR A 572 7.17 -8.16 -15.87
N VAL A 573 7.65 -7.96 -14.63
CA VAL A 573 8.76 -8.70 -14.01
C VAL A 573 8.41 -9.08 -12.58
N ASN A 574 8.92 -10.21 -12.10
CA ASN A 574 8.71 -10.71 -10.74
C ASN A 574 10.01 -10.61 -9.92
N LEU A 575 9.88 -10.30 -8.63
CA LEU A 575 11.01 -10.03 -7.72
C LEU A 575 10.63 -10.38 -6.27
N THR A 576 11.37 -11.30 -5.65
CA THR A 576 11.29 -11.57 -4.21
C THR A 576 12.37 -10.78 -3.47
N THR A 577 11.98 -9.98 -2.47
CA THR A 577 12.93 -9.25 -1.62
C THR A 577 13.49 -10.13 -0.51
N SER A 578 14.77 -9.95 -0.16
CA SER A 578 15.37 -10.63 0.98
C SER A 578 14.81 -10.15 2.32
N ILE A 579 15.13 -10.88 3.39
CA ILE A 579 14.85 -10.47 4.77
C ILE A 579 16.08 -9.73 5.31
N GLY A 580 15.95 -8.40 5.40
CA GLY A 580 16.93 -7.54 6.06
C GLY A 580 16.97 -7.72 7.58
N ASP A 581 17.93 -7.07 8.24
CA ASP A 581 17.94 -7.02 9.70
C ASP A 581 16.79 -6.14 10.22
N PRO A 582 16.10 -6.55 11.30
CA PRO A 582 14.87 -5.87 11.72
C PRO A 582 15.14 -4.42 12.16
N PRO A 583 14.23 -3.48 11.84
CA PRO A 583 14.41 -2.08 12.20
C PRO A 583 14.45 -1.94 13.73
N ILE A 584 15.41 -1.15 14.21
CA ILE A 584 15.55 -0.83 15.63
C ILE A 584 14.44 0.17 16.00
N PRO A 585 13.57 -0.12 16.99
CA PRO A 585 12.54 0.81 17.42
C PRO A 585 13.17 2.09 18.01
N LYS A 586 12.50 3.23 17.82
CA LYS A 586 12.96 4.54 18.34
C LYS A 586 12.91 4.53 19.87
N LEU A 587 14.05 4.29 20.51
CA LEU A 587 14.20 4.22 21.96
C LEU A 587 15.11 5.32 22.47
N THR A 588 14.67 6.03 23.52
CA THR A 588 15.50 6.95 24.29
C THR A 588 16.34 6.15 25.27
N TYR A 589 17.67 6.21 25.16
CA TYR A 589 18.59 5.64 26.12
C TYR A 589 18.43 6.29 27.51
N LYS A 590 18.41 5.51 28.58
CA LYS A 590 18.33 5.99 29.96
C LYS A 590 19.45 5.40 30.83
N ASP A 591 20.36 6.26 31.30
CA ASP A 591 21.07 5.99 32.54
C ASP A 591 20.08 6.19 33.69
N VAL A 592 19.85 5.16 34.52
CA VAL A 592 18.86 5.21 35.60
C VAL A 592 19.54 4.96 36.94
N GLU A 593 19.42 5.94 37.83
CA GLU A 593 19.82 5.89 39.23
C GLU A 593 18.56 5.83 40.10
N GLY A 594 18.34 4.70 40.78
CA GLY A 594 17.16 4.46 41.63
C GLY A 594 16.13 3.49 41.01
N PRO A 595 15.01 3.98 40.43
CA PRO A 595 13.87 3.15 40.07
C PRO A 595 14.19 2.13 38.96
N LEU A 596 13.48 1.00 38.97
CA LEU A 596 13.67 -0.07 37.98
C LEU A 596 13.42 0.44 36.54
N PRO A 597 14.33 0.17 35.58
CA PRO A 597 14.21 0.72 34.24
C PRO A 597 12.99 0.13 33.53
N THR A 598 12.15 1.03 33.02
CA THR A 598 10.89 0.70 32.36
C THR A 598 10.94 1.07 30.88
N LEU A 599 10.67 0.06 30.04
CA LEU A 599 10.55 0.11 28.60
C LEU A 599 9.07 0.33 28.23
N GLN A 600 8.82 1.28 27.34
CA GLN A 600 7.54 1.45 26.66
C GLN A 600 7.75 1.22 25.16
N LEU A 601 6.91 0.40 24.56
CA LEU A 601 6.88 0.15 23.12
C LEU A 601 5.46 0.40 22.60
N HIS A 602 5.30 1.40 21.73
CA HIS A 602 4.05 1.67 21.04
C HIS A 602 4.04 0.99 19.67
N LYS A 603 2.88 0.50 19.25
CA LYS A 603 2.70 -0.19 17.97
C LYS A 603 2.27 0.79 16.88
N THR A 604 3.21 1.17 16.01
CA THR A 604 2.94 2.04 14.87
C THR A 604 1.98 1.37 13.89
N ALA A 605 0.90 2.07 13.49
CA ALA A 605 -0.11 1.53 12.59
C ALA A 605 0.43 1.13 11.19
N ASN A 606 1.53 1.75 10.74
CA ASN A 606 2.07 1.59 9.40
C ASN A 606 3.20 0.54 9.28
N SER A 607 3.75 0.01 10.39
CA SER A 607 4.94 -0.85 10.33
C SER A 607 4.58 -2.30 9.95
N ASN A 608 4.43 -2.56 8.65
CA ASN A 608 4.29 -3.89 8.06
C ASN A 608 5.61 -4.71 8.05
N ASP A 609 6.59 -4.32 8.87
CA ASP A 609 7.88 -5.00 8.99
C ASP A 609 7.75 -6.35 9.73
N PRO A 610 8.47 -7.39 9.29
CA PRO A 610 8.28 -8.76 9.76
C PRO A 610 8.97 -9.04 11.11
N ILE A 611 8.71 -8.22 12.14
CA ILE A 611 9.19 -8.50 13.50
C ILE A 611 8.40 -9.69 14.07
N SER A 612 9.10 -10.75 14.47
CA SER A 612 8.47 -11.97 15.02
C SER A 612 8.30 -11.86 16.53
N PHE A 613 9.36 -11.44 17.23
CA PHE A 613 9.37 -11.24 18.67
C PHE A 613 10.53 -10.35 19.12
N TYR A 614 10.39 -9.84 20.34
CA TYR A 614 11.41 -9.14 21.09
C TYR A 614 11.92 -10.03 22.23
N GLN A 615 13.19 -9.93 22.57
CA GLN A 615 13.79 -10.51 23.77
C GLN A 615 14.49 -9.41 24.57
N VAL A 616 14.29 -9.37 25.88
CA VAL A 616 15.00 -8.44 26.78
C VAL A 616 16.11 -9.20 27.50
N PHE A 617 17.36 -8.80 27.26
CA PHE A 617 18.53 -9.33 27.94
C PHE A 617 18.95 -8.38 29.08
N VAL A 618 19.33 -8.98 30.20
CA VAL A 618 19.95 -8.32 31.35
C VAL A 618 21.38 -8.83 31.45
N LEU A 619 22.35 -7.91 31.39
CA LEU A 619 23.78 -8.23 31.31
C LEU A 619 24.57 -7.44 32.36
N PRO A 620 25.34 -8.08 33.26
CA PRO A 620 26.25 -7.39 34.17
C PRO A 620 27.29 -6.57 33.40
N LEU A 621 27.72 -5.43 33.95
CA LEU A 621 28.69 -4.53 33.28
C LEU A 621 29.99 -5.27 32.90
N GLU A 622 30.45 -6.20 33.73
CA GLU A 622 31.62 -7.08 33.49
C GLU A 622 31.50 -7.96 32.23
N GLY A 623 30.28 -8.32 31.83
CA GLY A 623 30.01 -9.15 30.65
C GLY A 623 29.80 -8.38 29.35
N PHE A 624 29.75 -7.04 29.40
CA PHE A 624 29.36 -6.19 28.28
C PHE A 624 30.22 -6.39 27.02
N SER A 625 31.54 -6.49 27.18
CA SER A 625 32.51 -6.60 26.09
C SER A 625 32.44 -7.91 25.29
N MET A 626 31.68 -8.90 25.76
CA MET A 626 31.59 -10.24 25.16
C MET A 626 30.20 -10.58 24.61
N PHE A 627 29.24 -9.64 24.67
CA PHE A 627 27.88 -9.87 24.16
C PHE A 627 27.81 -9.86 22.63
N ASP A 628 27.60 -11.04 22.03
CA ASP A 628 27.26 -11.16 20.62
C ASP A 628 25.74 -11.14 20.39
N CYS A 629 25.25 -10.07 19.74
CA CYS A 629 23.86 -9.97 19.29
C CYS A 629 23.47 -11.10 18.31
N SER A 630 24.41 -11.60 17.52
CA SER A 630 24.22 -12.64 16.50
C SER A 630 23.98 -14.03 17.10
N SER A 631 24.32 -14.22 18.38
CA SER A 631 24.16 -15.49 19.07
C SER A 631 22.70 -15.94 19.06
N PRO A 632 22.41 -17.21 18.73
CA PRO A 632 21.05 -17.74 18.85
C PRO A 632 20.63 -18.00 20.31
N SER A 633 21.58 -17.95 21.25
CA SER A 633 21.39 -18.30 22.67
C SER A 633 20.41 -17.38 23.40
N ALA A 634 19.68 -17.96 24.35
CA ALA A 634 18.70 -17.29 25.21
C ALA A 634 18.80 -17.88 26.64
N PRO A 635 19.84 -17.54 27.42
CA PRO A 635 20.07 -18.14 28.73
C PRO A 635 18.94 -17.82 29.72
N HIS A 636 18.31 -18.85 30.30
CA HIS A 636 17.30 -18.69 31.35
C HIS A 636 17.94 -18.31 32.68
N PHE A 637 17.20 -17.56 33.52
CA PHE A 637 17.70 -17.14 34.84
C PHE A 637 18.06 -18.30 35.79
N TYR A 638 17.50 -19.50 35.60
CA TYR A 638 17.83 -20.68 36.41
C TYR A 638 18.85 -21.63 35.76
N SER A 639 19.40 -21.28 34.59
CA SER A 639 20.51 -22.02 33.98
C SER A 639 21.78 -21.92 34.83
N GLN A 640 22.52 -23.02 34.94
CA GLN A 640 23.88 -23.02 35.50
C GLN A 640 24.86 -22.40 34.50
N ASP A 641 24.73 -22.76 33.21
CA ASP A 641 25.44 -22.10 32.12
C ASP A 641 24.77 -20.76 31.77
N LYS A 642 25.40 -19.66 32.19
CA LYS A 642 25.06 -18.29 31.78
C LYS A 642 26.29 -17.61 31.18
N PRO A 643 26.35 -17.39 29.86
CA PRO A 643 27.42 -16.62 29.24
C PRO A 643 27.54 -15.24 29.92
N TRP A 644 28.67 -15.02 30.61
CA TRP A 644 29.00 -13.77 31.32
C TRP A 644 27.93 -13.30 32.32
N GLY A 645 27.19 -14.23 32.92
CA GLY A 645 26.09 -13.93 33.85
C GLY A 645 24.82 -13.37 33.21
N ALA A 646 24.77 -13.29 31.88
CA ALA A 646 23.61 -12.81 31.13
C ALA A 646 22.37 -13.71 31.33
N TYR A 647 21.19 -13.12 31.29
CA TYR A 647 19.93 -13.85 31.17
C TYR A 647 18.91 -13.09 30.32
N VAL A 648 18.01 -13.84 29.68
CA VAL A 648 16.80 -13.28 29.08
C VAL A 648 15.76 -13.13 30.19
N ALA A 649 15.30 -11.89 30.40
CA ALA A 649 14.28 -11.54 31.37
C ALA A 649 12.85 -11.65 30.81
N ALA A 650 12.69 -11.49 29.50
CA ALA A 650 11.41 -11.58 28.80
C ALA A 650 11.56 -11.97 27.33
N GLN A 651 10.60 -12.73 26.81
CA GLN A 651 10.32 -12.84 25.37
C GLN A 651 8.87 -12.44 25.09
N ILE A 652 8.67 -11.58 24.08
CA ILE A 652 7.39 -10.93 23.81
C ILE A 652 7.15 -10.96 22.29
N HIS A 653 6.14 -11.70 21.84
CA HIS A 653 5.83 -11.81 20.40
C HIS A 653 5.11 -10.56 19.90
N ALA A 654 5.46 -10.07 18.70
CA ALA A 654 4.89 -8.83 18.15
C ALA A 654 3.37 -8.92 17.88
N LYS A 655 2.84 -10.14 17.70
CA LYS A 655 1.40 -10.42 17.64
C LYS A 655 0.65 -10.15 18.95
N ASP A 656 1.32 -10.28 20.09
CA ASP A 656 0.72 -10.19 21.42
C ASP A 656 0.81 -8.76 22.00
N ILE A 657 1.45 -7.84 21.25
CA ILE A 657 1.51 -6.40 21.57
C ILE A 657 0.24 -5.73 21.03
N GLY A 658 -0.49 -5.04 21.91
CA GLY A 658 -1.64 -4.18 21.60
C GLY A 658 -1.23 -2.83 21.01
N SER A 659 -1.86 -1.74 21.44
CA SER A 659 -1.44 -0.38 21.08
C SER A 659 -0.14 0.05 21.79
N GLU A 660 0.02 -0.37 23.04
CA GLU A 660 1.19 -0.12 23.89
C GLU A 660 1.57 -1.39 24.67
N LEU A 661 2.86 -1.52 24.94
CA LEU A 661 3.45 -2.48 25.86
C LEU A 661 4.32 -1.74 26.87
N VAL A 662 4.06 -1.96 28.16
CA VAL A 662 4.89 -1.48 29.27
C VAL A 662 5.59 -2.68 29.93
N PHE A 663 6.91 -2.61 30.07
CA PHE A 663 7.74 -3.66 30.66
C PHE A 663 8.77 -3.05 31.61
N THR A 664 8.84 -3.51 32.87
CA THR A 664 9.80 -3.05 33.87
C THR A 664 10.78 -4.17 34.21
N VAL A 665 12.09 -3.93 34.13
CA VAL A 665 13.09 -4.96 34.48
C VAL A 665 13.02 -5.29 35.97
N GLY A 666 13.08 -6.57 36.33
CA GLY A 666 13.14 -7.03 37.73
C GLY A 666 11.81 -7.09 38.47
N ASP A 667 10.67 -7.00 37.75
CA ASP A 667 9.33 -7.00 38.33
C ASP A 667 8.85 -8.37 38.90
N ARG A 668 9.69 -9.41 38.76
CA ARG A 668 9.45 -10.78 39.26
C ARG A 668 8.30 -11.52 38.56
N ARG A 669 7.93 -11.12 37.34
CA ARG A 669 6.93 -11.82 36.51
C ARG A 669 7.58 -12.74 35.46
N TYR A 670 6.74 -13.58 34.85
CA TYR A 670 7.11 -14.39 33.69
C TYR A 670 6.60 -13.74 32.40
N TYR A 671 7.44 -13.74 31.37
CA TYR A 671 7.15 -13.20 30.04
C TYR A 671 7.54 -14.24 28.99
N GLY A 672 6.56 -15.05 28.58
CA GLY A 672 6.81 -16.34 27.95
C GLY A 672 7.47 -17.30 28.95
N GLU A 673 8.48 -18.04 28.51
CA GLU A 673 9.22 -19.01 29.32
C GLU A 673 10.36 -18.39 30.17
N TYR A 674 10.44 -17.06 30.19
CA TYR A 674 11.53 -16.30 30.82
C TYR A 674 11.04 -15.59 32.08
N TYR A 675 11.87 -15.65 33.13
CA TYR A 675 11.60 -15.05 34.43
C TYR A 675 12.36 -13.72 34.58
N ASN A 676 11.62 -12.65 34.83
CA ASN A 676 12.15 -11.30 35.00
C ASN A 676 12.70 -11.09 36.42
N ALA A 677 13.79 -11.81 36.72
CA ALA A 677 14.43 -11.83 38.02
C ALA A 677 14.89 -10.43 38.45
N PRO A 678 14.81 -10.10 39.76
CA PRO A 678 15.24 -8.81 40.28
C PRO A 678 16.75 -8.62 40.12
N LEU A 679 17.16 -7.38 39.87
CA LEU A 679 18.57 -6.98 39.79
C LEU A 679 19.23 -7.11 41.18
N LYS A 680 20.55 -7.38 41.20
CA LYS A 680 21.32 -7.43 42.45
C LYS A 680 21.77 -6.03 42.88
N GLU A 681 21.60 -5.73 44.16
CA GLU A 681 22.22 -4.58 44.83
C GLU A 681 23.72 -4.50 44.55
N GLY A 682 24.24 -3.29 44.40
CA GLY A 682 25.65 -2.99 44.10
C GLY A 682 26.14 -3.43 42.71
N THR A 683 25.32 -4.10 41.90
CA THR A 683 25.70 -4.58 40.56
C THR A 683 25.09 -3.68 39.49
N SER A 684 25.92 -3.06 38.65
CA SER A 684 25.44 -2.28 37.49
C SER A 684 25.14 -3.20 36.30
N TYR A 685 24.02 -2.97 35.61
CA TYR A 685 23.57 -3.78 34.47
C TYR A 685 23.32 -2.94 33.23
N TYR A 686 23.66 -3.48 32.06
CA TYR A 686 23.12 -3.03 30.78
C TYR A 686 21.88 -3.83 30.42
N ILE A 687 20.85 -3.14 29.94
CA ILE A 687 19.60 -3.73 29.46
C ILE A 687 19.54 -3.60 27.94
N ILE A 688 19.38 -4.73 27.26
CA ILE A 688 19.45 -4.85 25.81
C ILE A 688 18.10 -5.34 25.30
N LEU A 689 17.52 -4.61 24.35
CA LEU A 689 16.38 -5.11 23.58
C LEU A 689 16.92 -5.75 22.31
N LYS A 690 16.63 -7.03 22.13
CA LYS A 690 16.93 -7.80 20.91
C LYS A 690 15.64 -7.98 20.12
N ILE A 691 15.64 -7.52 18.88
CA ILE A 691 14.52 -7.62 17.93
C ILE A 691 14.84 -8.79 17.00
N VAL A 692 13.93 -9.74 16.83
CA VAL A 692 14.14 -10.94 16.00
C VAL A 692 13.08 -11.06 14.92
N THR A 693 13.54 -11.25 13.69
CA THR A 693 12.75 -11.66 12.53
C THR A 693 13.16 -13.08 12.17
N GLN A 694 12.21 -14.02 12.21
CA GLN A 694 12.44 -15.42 11.88
C GLN A 694 11.37 -15.96 10.93
N TRP A 695 11.80 -16.54 9.82
CA TRP A 695 10.95 -17.11 8.78
C TRP A 695 11.58 -18.39 8.21
N GLY A 696 10.95 -19.54 8.45
CA GLY A 696 11.49 -20.85 8.08
C GLY A 696 12.86 -21.09 8.73
N ARG A 697 13.92 -21.17 7.89
CA ARG A 697 15.32 -21.26 8.34
C ARG A 697 16.05 -19.91 8.39
N ALA A 698 15.49 -18.85 7.82
CA ALA A 698 16.08 -17.52 7.86
C ALA A 698 15.78 -16.85 9.22
N ARG A 699 16.83 -16.39 9.91
CA ARG A 699 16.71 -15.61 11.15
C ARG A 699 17.65 -14.41 11.06
N LYS A 700 17.11 -13.20 11.17
CA LYS A 700 17.85 -11.95 11.33
C LYS A 700 17.47 -11.30 12.66
N GLN A 701 18.38 -10.53 13.23
CA GLN A 701 18.21 -9.95 14.56
C GLN A 701 19.07 -8.71 14.76
N SER A 702 18.50 -7.72 15.42
CA SER A 702 19.12 -6.44 15.76
C SER A 702 19.10 -6.26 17.27
N CYS A 703 20.08 -5.58 17.85
CA CYS A 703 20.12 -5.31 19.28
C CYS A 703 20.33 -3.81 19.55
N VAL A 704 19.69 -3.31 20.60
CA VAL A 704 19.81 -1.93 21.06
C VAL A 704 19.91 -1.87 22.58
N PHE A 705 20.91 -1.15 23.08
CA PHE A 705 21.07 -0.84 24.49
C PHE A 705 20.16 0.36 24.80
N TRP A 706 19.19 0.18 25.69
CA TRP A 706 18.17 1.21 25.97
C TRP A 706 18.18 1.69 27.41
N ALA A 707 18.75 0.92 28.33
CA ALA A 707 19.00 1.38 29.69
C ALA A 707 20.30 0.83 30.26
N LYS A 708 20.86 1.59 31.21
CA LYS A 708 21.91 1.16 32.12
C LYS A 708 21.49 1.52 33.53
N THR A 709 21.58 0.55 34.44
CA THR A 709 21.36 0.82 35.87
C THR A 709 22.67 1.15 36.56
N ARG A 710 22.62 2.18 37.41
CA ARG A 710 23.67 2.54 38.38
C ARG A 710 22.98 2.69 39.73
N GLU A 711 23.66 2.36 40.82
CA GLU A 711 23.12 2.49 42.16
C GLU A 711 24.05 3.35 43.01
N LEU A 712 23.51 4.36 43.71
CA LEU A 712 24.28 5.12 44.68
C LEU A 712 24.51 4.26 45.91
N SER A 713 25.77 4.12 46.32
CA SER A 713 26.13 3.37 47.52
C SER A 713 25.51 4.02 48.76
N HIS A 714 24.68 3.26 49.48
CA HIS A 714 23.85 3.73 50.61
C HIS A 714 24.64 4.33 51.80
N THR A 715 25.97 4.21 51.79
CA THR A 715 26.89 4.64 52.86
C THR A 715 26.93 6.15 53.07
N ILE A 716 26.65 6.97 52.06
CA ILE A 716 26.89 8.42 52.11
C ILE A 716 25.83 9.16 52.95
N GLN A 717 24.59 8.69 52.97
CA GLN A 717 23.46 9.45 53.56
C GLN A 717 23.40 9.39 55.10
N HIS A 718 24.07 8.42 55.73
CA HIS A 718 24.08 8.29 57.20
C HIS A 718 25.14 9.12 57.92
N VAL A 719 26.24 9.51 57.24
CA VAL A 719 27.37 10.21 57.87
C VAL A 719 27.00 11.64 58.29
N THR A 720 26.24 12.35 57.45
CA THR A 720 25.81 13.74 57.71
C THR A 720 24.84 13.87 58.88
N ILE A 721 23.94 12.90 59.06
CA ILE A 721 22.93 12.92 60.13
C ILE A 721 23.58 12.73 61.51
N VAL A 722 24.51 11.80 61.65
CA VAL A 722 25.19 11.51 62.93
C VAL A 722 26.13 12.65 63.35
N ALA A 723 26.81 13.29 62.39
CA ALA A 723 27.65 14.47 62.65
C ALA A 723 26.82 15.69 63.09
N GLY A 724 25.69 15.97 62.42
CA GLY A 724 24.82 17.10 62.78
C GLY A 724 24.20 16.96 64.18
N GLY A 725 23.66 15.77 64.50
CA GLY A 725 23.02 15.52 65.79
C GLY A 725 23.96 15.62 66.99
N SER A 726 25.21 15.16 66.85
CA SER A 726 26.19 15.19 67.93
C SER A 726 26.70 16.60 68.24
N VAL A 727 26.94 17.44 67.23
CA VAL A 727 27.29 18.87 67.43
C VAL A 727 26.14 19.64 68.07
N GLY A 728 24.90 19.42 67.63
CA GLY A 728 23.71 20.06 68.20
C GLY A 728 23.49 19.74 69.68
N LEU A 729 23.69 18.46 70.08
CA LEU A 729 23.57 18.04 71.48
C LEU A 729 24.61 18.72 72.39
N ILE A 730 25.86 18.81 71.93
CA ILE A 730 26.95 19.46 72.68
C ILE A 730 26.65 20.95 72.86
N ALA A 731 26.23 21.64 71.79
CA ALA A 731 25.85 23.06 71.86
C ALA A 731 24.73 23.30 72.88
N PHE A 732 23.69 22.45 72.90
CA PHE A 732 22.55 22.57 73.82
C PHE A 732 22.95 22.35 75.29
N VAL A 733 23.80 21.35 75.57
CA VAL A 733 24.33 21.09 76.92
C VAL A 733 25.20 22.26 77.41
N VAL A 734 26.04 22.84 76.56
CA VAL A 734 26.82 24.05 76.90
C VAL A 734 25.90 25.24 77.18
N PHE A 735 24.85 25.46 76.38
CA PHE A 735 23.90 26.55 76.59
C PHE A 735 23.12 26.40 77.91
N LEU A 736 22.69 25.18 78.27
CA LEU A 736 22.09 24.87 79.56
C LEU A 736 23.08 25.11 80.72
N GLY A 737 24.33 24.68 80.58
CA GLY A 737 25.38 24.92 81.57
C GLY A 737 25.61 26.42 81.85
N PHE A 738 25.71 27.23 80.79
CA PHE A 738 25.80 28.69 80.91
C PHE A 738 24.54 29.30 81.55
N SER A 739 23.34 28.85 81.16
CA SER A 739 22.07 29.36 81.70
C SER A 739 21.91 29.07 83.19
N ILE A 740 22.26 27.85 83.62
CA ILE A 740 22.23 27.43 85.03
C ILE A 740 23.28 28.20 85.84
N SER A 741 24.51 28.32 85.32
CA SER A 741 25.59 29.07 85.97
C SER A 741 25.24 30.57 86.13
N TRP A 742 24.60 31.17 85.13
CA TRP A 742 24.10 32.55 85.20
C TRP A 742 22.97 32.71 86.23
N TYR A 743 22.04 31.75 86.32
CA TYR A 743 20.96 31.75 87.31
C TYR A 743 21.50 31.69 88.75
N PHE A 744 22.46 30.80 89.02
CA PHE A 744 23.10 30.71 90.34
C PHE A 744 24.04 31.88 90.68
N LYS A 745 24.49 32.66 89.69
CA LYS A 745 25.29 33.89 89.90
C LYS A 745 24.44 35.14 90.11
N LYS A 746 23.12 34.98 90.29
CA LYS A 746 22.13 36.06 90.43
C LYS A 746 21.22 35.92 91.66
N LYS A 747 21.62 35.04 92.59
CA LYS A 747 21.18 34.93 93.98
C LYS A 747 22.39 35.17 94.88
#